data_AF-A0A5A5RNF1-F1
#
_entry.id   AF-A0A5A5RNF1-F1
#
_cell.length_a   1.000
_cell.length_b   1.000
_cell.length_c   1.000
_cell.angle_alpha   90.00
_cell.angle_beta   90.00
_cell.angle_gamma   90.00
#
_symmetry.space_group_name_H-M   'P 1'
#
loop_
_entity.id
_entity.type
_entity.pdbx_description
1 polymer ?
#
loop_
_entity_poly.entity_id
_entity_poly.type
_entity_poly.pdbx_seq_one_letter_code
_entity_poly.pdbx_strand_id
1 'polypeptide(L)'
;MMFSWTDYVRAVAITEQIPTRYRKLRVVQLAQAIVESARGTSKLFQEAGNPGGLKWRDKIDDNYTEKITHQIWLVTPSEPNGCYWCHWKTAEQAAMGYWRFIGRPNSPYQGWEAYDNDPEGYLQYIWEKGYATDPNYVSKVKNVFPEAQSLLDEYGGEQPPPSRIFKVAIMPGHGGTDSGAVNHTLNLREKDYNWKEAVEVKARLEAEGNYQVIICRQENELASLSTLQQRANDSGANVCLCLHHNACNRQAKGWWLFYVNRSPEFEKFIKIMDKHFRGLPLQARGYEYAGTPFAHDWYSRVWNCTHACTMPTILFESCFIDNDADATWLRDGGYQQIVEKICAGVKEYLGSQPPLPQPEKFVFVCDANPPLNVRKGAGSNYDPVGRLDNGTRLTVVGEEGNWLKISKPIEGYVHRDLTKSSYCVFVNDPNPPLKVRSGAGTNFSVVTELTNGTPLNVIGTDDNWLRIDKPVEGYVFTSLTSSLHRVFAADANPPLNVRSGPGTTYEKVGQLDNNTALTVVDAGLDGQGARWLRISSPCSGWVLESLTSDRLMGSGINPPASNLSESEQYDYCAEIITHNGGTLRKRNLISFRKETSTKVNDWHGCYDDITYMIWKDGAGKHACKYASNTEPSSQYEDSNNPLADRNRMGVDANGDGRLDLGRLPEGYYEYKTGTSATLGKVLCPTASAMAERDTSHDGLFQPNEPRASAGTTMLFHQGGETNPFSAGCQTMPPNEYTRFWNDLNSNGDPGVIGYTIVRWCSIA
;
A
#
# COMPACT_ATOMS: atom_id res chain seq x y z
N MET A 1 1.99 -10.04 -43.83
CA MET A 1 3.11 -9.36 -43.16
C MET A 1 3.29 -10.05 -41.82
N MET A 2 4.47 -10.60 -41.52
CA MET A 2 4.65 -11.53 -40.38
C MET A 2 4.70 -10.80 -39.03
N PHE A 3 5.46 -9.70 -38.98
CA PHE A 3 5.53 -8.74 -37.89
C PHE A 3 6.01 -7.39 -38.45
N SER A 4 5.74 -6.31 -37.72
CA SER A 4 6.13 -4.95 -38.14
C SER A 4 7.59 -4.63 -37.84
N TRP A 5 8.13 -3.58 -38.45
CA TRP A 5 9.46 -3.06 -38.13
C TRP A 5 9.58 -2.71 -36.63
N THR A 6 8.54 -2.08 -36.07
CA THR A 6 8.49 -1.72 -34.65
C THR A 6 8.51 -2.95 -33.74
N ASP A 7 7.80 -4.03 -34.11
CA ASP A 7 7.83 -5.29 -33.35
C ASP A 7 9.26 -5.84 -33.27
N TYR A 8 10.01 -5.78 -34.38
CA TYR A 8 11.41 -6.19 -34.42
C TYR A 8 12.33 -5.31 -33.58
N VAL A 9 12.22 -3.98 -33.71
CA VAL A 9 12.99 -3.02 -32.89
C VAL A 9 12.77 -3.31 -31.40
N ARG A 10 11.50 -3.49 -30.99
CA ARG A 10 11.13 -3.83 -29.62
C ARG A 10 11.74 -5.17 -29.19
N ALA A 11 11.62 -6.20 -30.01
CA ALA A 11 12.19 -7.51 -29.72
C ALA A 11 13.70 -7.45 -29.47
N VAL A 12 14.47 -6.72 -30.29
CA VAL A 12 15.91 -6.51 -30.06
C VAL A 12 16.17 -5.71 -28.78
N ALA A 13 15.34 -4.71 -28.48
CA ALA A 13 15.50 -3.84 -27.32
C ALA A 13 15.24 -4.54 -25.98
N ILE A 14 14.25 -5.45 -25.89
CA ILE A 14 13.77 -5.96 -24.59
C ILE A 14 13.92 -7.47 -24.37
N THR A 15 14.10 -8.30 -25.41
CA THR A 15 14.12 -9.76 -25.20
C THR A 15 15.22 -10.17 -24.22
N GLU A 16 14.88 -10.98 -23.22
CA GLU A 16 15.84 -11.54 -22.26
C GLU A 16 16.61 -12.74 -22.84
N GLN A 17 16.18 -13.23 -24.01
CA GLN A 17 16.79 -14.37 -24.70
C GLN A 17 18.11 -14.03 -25.38
N ILE A 18 18.44 -12.73 -25.53
CA ILE A 18 19.80 -12.27 -25.87
C ILE A 18 20.58 -12.16 -24.55
N PRO A 19 21.61 -12.99 -24.32
CA PRO A 19 22.35 -13.00 -23.07
C PRO A 19 22.81 -11.60 -22.63
N THR A 20 22.67 -11.29 -21.35
CA THR A 20 22.99 -9.98 -20.76
C THR A 20 24.40 -9.51 -21.13
N ARG A 21 25.34 -10.45 -21.25
CA ARG A 21 26.73 -10.22 -21.68
C ARG A 21 26.86 -9.56 -23.06
N TYR A 22 25.89 -9.74 -23.96
CA TYR A 22 25.91 -9.22 -25.33
C TYR A 22 25.00 -8.01 -25.54
N ARG A 23 24.44 -7.43 -24.47
CA ARG A 23 23.52 -6.28 -24.57
C ARG A 23 24.12 -5.10 -25.35
N LYS A 24 25.42 -4.85 -25.24
CA LYS A 24 26.08 -3.77 -25.97
C LYS A 24 26.12 -3.99 -27.49
N LEU A 25 26.02 -5.24 -27.94
CA LEU A 25 26.01 -5.56 -29.37
C LEU A 25 24.63 -5.45 -30.02
N ARG A 26 23.55 -5.20 -29.24
CA ARG A 26 22.21 -4.94 -29.77
C ARG A 26 22.19 -3.76 -30.74
N VAL A 27 23.03 -2.76 -30.50
CA VAL A 27 23.18 -1.61 -31.41
C VAL A 27 23.66 -2.04 -32.79
N VAL A 28 24.58 -3.02 -32.86
CA VAL A 28 25.08 -3.55 -34.13
C VAL A 28 24.00 -4.35 -34.83
N GLN A 29 23.34 -5.25 -34.12
CA GLN A 29 22.24 -6.06 -34.65
C GLN A 29 21.15 -5.18 -35.27
N LEU A 30 20.71 -4.14 -34.54
CA LEU A 30 19.67 -3.24 -35.02
C LEU A 30 20.17 -2.34 -36.16
N ALA A 31 21.41 -1.84 -36.09
CA ALA A 31 22.01 -1.05 -37.16
C ALA A 31 22.12 -1.84 -38.48
N GLN A 32 22.53 -3.10 -38.42
CA GLN A 32 22.54 -3.97 -39.60
C GLN A 32 21.11 -4.15 -40.13
N ALA A 33 20.14 -4.41 -39.26
CA ALA A 33 18.75 -4.53 -39.67
C ALA A 33 18.20 -3.25 -40.33
N ILE A 34 18.55 -2.06 -39.84
CA ILE A 34 18.14 -0.77 -40.45
C ILE A 34 18.60 -0.72 -41.92
N VAL A 35 19.86 -1.10 -42.16
CA VAL A 35 20.47 -1.10 -43.49
C VAL A 35 19.88 -2.20 -44.39
N GLU A 36 19.91 -3.45 -43.93
CA GLU A 36 19.54 -4.63 -44.72
C GLU A 36 18.04 -4.67 -45.06
N SER A 37 17.20 -4.29 -44.10
CA SER A 37 15.75 -4.35 -44.28
C SER A 37 15.15 -3.06 -44.85
N ALA A 38 15.95 -2.01 -45.02
CA ALA A 38 15.48 -0.65 -45.28
C ALA A 38 14.36 -0.24 -44.30
N ARG A 39 14.61 -0.40 -42.99
CA ARG A 39 13.64 -0.14 -41.90
C ARG A 39 12.33 -0.91 -42.09
N GLY A 40 12.45 -2.19 -42.44
CA GLY A 40 11.33 -3.12 -42.64
C GLY A 40 10.57 -2.97 -43.96
N THR A 41 11.04 -2.15 -44.89
CA THR A 41 10.37 -1.97 -46.20
C THR A 41 10.86 -2.94 -47.28
N SER A 42 11.98 -3.64 -47.06
CA SER A 42 12.50 -4.62 -48.02
C SER A 42 11.54 -5.80 -48.22
N LYS A 43 11.51 -6.32 -49.45
CA LYS A 43 10.74 -7.53 -49.79
C LYS A 43 11.10 -8.71 -48.89
N LEU A 44 12.39 -8.89 -48.60
CA LEU A 44 12.88 -9.97 -47.75
C LEU A 44 12.33 -9.88 -46.33
N PHE A 45 12.26 -8.68 -45.75
CA PHE A 45 11.63 -8.48 -44.44
C PHE A 45 10.12 -8.77 -44.49
N GLN A 46 9.41 -8.25 -45.50
CA GLN A 46 7.95 -8.36 -45.58
C GLN A 46 7.46 -9.80 -45.82
N GLU A 47 8.20 -10.58 -46.61
CA GLU A 47 7.84 -11.94 -47.00
C GLU A 47 8.46 -13.03 -46.12
N ALA A 48 9.60 -12.76 -45.47
CA ALA A 48 10.33 -13.77 -44.68
C ALA A 48 10.60 -13.36 -43.23
N GLY A 49 10.20 -12.17 -42.77
CA GLY A 49 10.53 -11.70 -41.42
C GLY A 49 12.04 -11.67 -41.17
N ASN A 50 12.84 -11.37 -42.20
CA ASN A 50 14.29 -11.48 -42.17
C ASN A 50 14.93 -10.08 -42.26
N PRO A 51 15.14 -9.41 -41.11
CA PRO A 51 15.66 -8.06 -41.07
C PRO A 51 17.16 -7.98 -41.33
N GLY A 52 17.91 -9.04 -41.08
CA GLY A 52 19.38 -9.04 -41.19
C GLY A 52 19.92 -9.53 -42.53
N GLY A 53 19.08 -9.74 -43.54
CA GLY A 53 19.55 -10.22 -44.85
C GLY A 53 20.20 -11.62 -44.77
N LEU A 54 19.73 -12.49 -43.87
CA LEU A 54 20.42 -13.74 -43.57
C LEU A 54 20.05 -14.83 -44.58
N LYS A 55 21.03 -15.35 -45.33
CA LYS A 55 20.83 -16.52 -46.21
C LYS A 55 20.73 -17.80 -45.38
N TRP A 56 19.93 -18.77 -45.82
CA TRP A 56 19.81 -20.05 -45.12
C TRP A 56 21.16 -20.74 -44.94
N ARG A 57 21.35 -21.39 -43.79
CA ARG A 57 22.51 -22.24 -43.49
C ARG A 57 22.02 -23.49 -42.77
N ASP A 58 22.56 -24.64 -43.16
CA ASP A 58 22.34 -25.86 -42.41
C ASP A 58 22.88 -25.71 -40.98
N LYS A 59 22.24 -26.41 -40.03
CA LYS A 59 22.62 -26.46 -38.62
C LYS A 59 22.46 -25.17 -37.81
N ILE A 60 21.82 -24.14 -38.36
CA ILE A 60 21.58 -22.87 -37.66
C ILE A 60 20.92 -23.02 -36.28
N ASP A 61 20.08 -24.05 -36.09
CA ASP A 61 19.40 -24.34 -34.84
C ASP A 61 19.98 -25.56 -34.08
N ASP A 62 21.03 -26.22 -34.57
CA ASP A 62 21.48 -27.53 -34.02
C ASP A 62 22.06 -27.44 -32.60
N ASN A 63 22.42 -26.24 -32.14
CA ASN A 63 22.84 -26.00 -30.75
C ASN A 63 21.66 -25.78 -29.79
N TYR A 64 20.42 -25.83 -30.28
CA TYR A 64 19.21 -25.45 -29.53
C TYR A 64 18.16 -26.56 -29.59
N THR A 65 17.40 -26.72 -28.50
CA THR A 65 16.34 -27.72 -28.38
C THR A 65 15.12 -27.39 -29.24
N GLU A 66 14.82 -26.10 -29.41
CA GLU A 66 13.73 -25.60 -30.26
C GLU A 66 14.27 -25.07 -31.60
N LYS A 67 13.69 -25.52 -32.71
CA LYS A 67 13.96 -24.96 -34.05
C LYS A 67 13.02 -23.79 -34.33
N ILE A 68 13.58 -22.60 -34.45
CA ILE A 68 12.80 -21.35 -34.60
C ILE A 68 12.77 -20.84 -36.04
N THR A 69 13.32 -21.61 -36.96
CA THR A 69 13.83 -21.11 -38.22
C THR A 69 13.50 -22.06 -39.37
N HIS A 70 13.05 -21.51 -40.49
CA HIS A 70 12.71 -22.27 -41.69
C HIS A 70 13.39 -21.65 -42.91
N GLN A 71 13.59 -22.44 -43.98
CA GLN A 71 14.07 -21.92 -45.25
C GLN A 71 12.91 -21.42 -46.12
N ILE A 72 13.14 -20.35 -46.86
CA ILE A 72 12.23 -19.86 -47.91
C ILE A 72 13.03 -19.52 -49.17
N TRP A 73 12.53 -19.90 -50.34
CA TRP A 73 13.13 -19.51 -51.60
C TRP A 73 12.58 -18.15 -52.05
N LEU A 74 13.44 -17.13 -52.19
CA LEU A 74 13.02 -15.80 -52.64
C LEU A 74 14.04 -15.17 -53.59
N VAL A 75 13.53 -14.43 -54.56
CA VAL A 75 14.29 -13.50 -55.41
C VAL A 75 14.25 -12.11 -54.78
N THR A 76 15.44 -11.56 -54.50
CA THR A 76 15.64 -10.20 -53.95
C THR A 76 16.52 -9.39 -54.91
N PRO A 77 16.58 -8.05 -54.78
CA PRO A 77 17.48 -7.24 -55.61
C PRO A 77 18.96 -7.64 -55.50
N SER A 78 19.40 -8.13 -54.33
CA SER A 78 20.77 -8.61 -54.11
C SER A 78 21.01 -10.02 -54.68
N GLU A 79 19.96 -10.83 -54.84
CA GLU A 79 20.03 -12.19 -55.38
C GLU A 79 19.01 -12.36 -56.51
N PRO A 80 19.27 -11.80 -57.70
CA PRO A 80 18.32 -11.76 -58.80
C PRO A 80 17.98 -13.15 -59.36
N ASN A 81 18.82 -14.15 -59.12
CA ASN A 81 18.60 -15.54 -59.50
C ASN A 81 17.87 -16.36 -58.40
N GLY A 82 17.58 -15.74 -57.25
CA GLY A 82 16.97 -16.38 -56.10
C GLY A 82 17.93 -17.24 -55.27
N CYS A 83 17.67 -17.31 -53.97
CA CYS A 83 18.35 -18.26 -53.08
C CYS A 83 17.45 -18.64 -51.89
N TYR A 84 17.90 -19.60 -51.09
CA TYR A 84 17.26 -19.91 -49.81
C TYR A 84 17.65 -18.89 -48.75
N TRP A 85 16.63 -18.26 -48.19
CA TRP A 85 16.73 -17.32 -47.08
C TRP A 85 16.21 -17.95 -45.81
N CYS A 86 16.70 -17.39 -44.73
CA CYS A 86 16.11 -17.46 -43.42
C CYS A 86 14.67 -16.88 -43.40
N HIS A 87 13.67 -17.63 -42.89
CA HIS A 87 12.26 -17.24 -42.74
C HIS A 87 11.70 -17.37 -41.31
N TRP A 88 11.55 -16.24 -40.61
CA TRP A 88 11.21 -16.18 -39.18
C TRP A 88 9.78 -15.72 -38.97
N LYS A 89 9.05 -16.38 -38.05
CA LYS A 89 7.61 -16.15 -37.88
C LYS A 89 7.27 -15.01 -36.94
N THR A 90 8.13 -14.71 -35.97
CA THR A 90 7.92 -13.64 -35.00
C THR A 90 9.14 -12.71 -34.91
N ALA A 91 8.91 -11.49 -34.44
CA ALA A 91 9.96 -10.50 -34.20
C ALA A 91 11.02 -11.02 -33.20
N GLU A 92 10.60 -11.76 -32.18
CA GLU A 92 11.51 -12.35 -31.20
C GLU A 92 12.35 -13.48 -31.82
N GLN A 93 11.77 -14.32 -32.67
CA GLN A 93 12.54 -15.27 -33.46
C GLN A 93 13.56 -14.54 -34.35
N ALA A 94 13.22 -13.38 -34.92
CA ALA A 94 14.14 -12.51 -35.68
C ALA A 94 15.28 -11.95 -34.84
N ALA A 95 14.99 -11.48 -33.64
CA ALA A 95 16.01 -11.00 -32.72
C ALA A 95 16.96 -12.14 -32.30
N MET A 96 16.43 -13.32 -31.97
CA MET A 96 17.25 -14.47 -31.58
C MET A 96 18.00 -15.10 -32.75
N GLY A 97 17.34 -15.23 -33.89
CA GLY A 97 17.85 -15.93 -35.07
C GLY A 97 19.11 -15.29 -35.65
N TYR A 98 19.29 -13.98 -35.45
CA TYR A 98 20.57 -13.31 -35.73
C TYR A 98 21.73 -13.95 -34.95
N TRP A 99 21.58 -14.10 -33.64
CA TRP A 99 22.62 -14.67 -32.77
C TRP A 99 22.83 -16.16 -33.05
N ARG A 100 21.76 -16.91 -33.32
CA ARG A 100 21.86 -18.31 -33.75
C ARG A 100 22.60 -18.43 -35.08
N PHE A 101 22.35 -17.54 -36.03
CA PHE A 101 23.09 -17.48 -37.28
C PHE A 101 24.58 -17.23 -37.04
N ILE A 102 24.93 -16.24 -36.22
CA ILE A 102 26.33 -15.92 -35.93
C ILE A 102 27.04 -17.07 -35.19
N GLY A 103 26.40 -17.67 -34.19
CA GLY A 103 26.95 -18.72 -33.33
C GLY A 103 26.73 -20.16 -33.80
N ARG A 104 26.17 -20.38 -35.00
CA ARG A 104 25.89 -21.73 -35.52
C ARG A 104 27.16 -22.61 -35.60
N PRO A 105 27.02 -23.94 -35.55
CA PRO A 105 28.13 -24.86 -35.84
C PRO A 105 28.80 -24.53 -37.18
N ASN A 106 30.14 -24.53 -37.21
CA ASN A 106 30.97 -24.18 -38.38
C ASN A 106 30.77 -22.76 -38.93
N SER A 107 30.27 -21.83 -38.11
CA SER A 107 30.21 -20.43 -38.49
C SER A 107 31.61 -19.88 -38.82
N PRO A 108 31.79 -19.11 -39.91
CA PRO A 108 33.05 -18.41 -40.18
C PRO A 108 33.33 -17.30 -39.16
N TYR A 109 32.33 -16.95 -38.33
CA TYR A 109 32.40 -15.90 -37.31
C TYR A 109 32.86 -16.40 -35.94
N GLN A 110 33.30 -17.66 -35.81
CA GLN A 110 33.77 -18.22 -34.53
C GLN A 110 34.83 -17.33 -33.87
N GLY A 111 34.64 -16.95 -32.60
CA GLY A 111 35.52 -16.03 -31.87
C GLY A 111 34.99 -14.60 -31.81
N TRP A 112 33.83 -14.32 -32.40
CA TRP A 112 33.13 -13.03 -32.27
C TRP A 112 32.81 -12.68 -30.80
N GLU A 113 32.72 -13.67 -29.92
CA GLU A 113 32.45 -13.49 -28.49
C GLU A 113 33.55 -12.70 -27.78
N ALA A 114 34.75 -12.59 -28.36
CA ALA A 114 35.83 -11.76 -27.84
C ALA A 114 35.55 -10.25 -27.92
N TYR A 115 34.52 -9.85 -28.69
CA TYR A 115 34.11 -8.46 -28.91
C TYR A 115 32.79 -8.13 -28.22
N ASP A 116 32.37 -8.90 -27.21
CA ASP A 116 31.09 -8.76 -26.49
C ASP A 116 30.79 -7.34 -25.95
N ASN A 117 31.82 -6.55 -25.70
CA ASN A 117 31.76 -5.19 -25.18
C ASN A 117 32.26 -4.12 -26.19
N ASP A 118 32.52 -4.52 -27.44
CA ASP A 118 33.07 -3.67 -28.52
C ASP A 118 32.21 -3.78 -29.79
N PRO A 119 31.16 -2.96 -29.93
CA PRO A 119 30.26 -2.95 -31.09
C PRO A 119 30.96 -2.73 -32.43
N GLU A 120 31.96 -1.84 -32.48
CA GLU A 120 32.67 -1.54 -33.72
C GLU A 120 33.63 -2.66 -34.09
N GLY A 121 34.39 -3.18 -33.12
CA GLY A 121 35.28 -4.32 -33.31
C GLY A 121 34.51 -5.58 -33.71
N TYR A 122 33.35 -5.83 -33.11
CA TYR A 122 32.45 -6.92 -33.50
C TYR A 122 32.00 -6.79 -34.96
N LEU A 123 31.51 -5.61 -35.35
CA LEU A 123 31.05 -5.34 -36.72
C LEU A 123 32.18 -5.50 -37.75
N GLN A 124 33.36 -4.96 -37.43
CA GLN A 124 34.56 -5.09 -38.26
C GLN A 124 34.94 -6.57 -38.41
N TYR A 125 34.97 -7.31 -37.30
CA TYR A 125 35.34 -8.72 -37.27
C TYR A 125 34.43 -9.59 -38.14
N ILE A 126 33.11 -9.48 -38.00
CA ILE A 126 32.19 -10.31 -38.80
C ILE A 126 32.24 -9.95 -40.29
N TRP A 127 32.49 -8.68 -40.63
CA TRP A 127 32.67 -8.24 -42.01
C TRP A 127 33.93 -8.84 -42.65
N GLU A 128 35.07 -8.83 -41.94
CA GLU A 128 36.33 -9.46 -42.39
C GLU A 128 36.18 -10.98 -42.61
N LYS A 129 35.24 -11.62 -41.90
CA LYS A 129 34.87 -13.02 -42.07
C LYS A 129 33.84 -13.27 -43.18
N GLY A 130 33.48 -12.24 -43.94
CA GLY A 130 32.63 -12.34 -45.12
C GLY A 130 31.13 -12.22 -44.86
N TYR A 131 30.72 -11.51 -43.80
CA TYR A 131 29.30 -11.23 -43.55
C TYR A 131 28.65 -10.48 -44.72
N ALA A 132 29.35 -9.50 -45.27
CA ALA A 132 28.95 -8.74 -46.45
C ALA A 132 30.13 -8.55 -47.40
N THR A 133 29.87 -8.44 -48.70
CA THR A 133 30.89 -8.25 -49.74
C THR A 133 31.16 -6.78 -50.07
N ASP A 134 30.30 -5.86 -49.60
CA ASP A 134 30.46 -4.42 -49.83
C ASP A 134 31.66 -3.88 -49.03
N PRO A 135 32.68 -3.27 -49.67
CA PRO A 135 33.83 -2.70 -48.98
C PRO A 135 33.47 -1.55 -48.04
N ASN A 136 32.31 -0.91 -48.22
CA ASN A 136 31.85 0.20 -47.38
C ASN A 136 30.84 -0.25 -46.30
N TYR A 137 30.61 -1.55 -46.14
CA TYR A 137 29.56 -2.08 -45.27
C TYR A 137 29.66 -1.58 -43.83
N VAL A 138 30.85 -1.70 -43.24
CA VAL A 138 31.11 -1.27 -41.85
C VAL A 138 30.77 0.22 -41.69
N SER A 139 31.19 1.07 -42.64
CA SER A 139 30.89 2.50 -42.60
C SER A 139 29.39 2.79 -42.73
N LYS A 140 28.68 2.09 -43.62
CA LYS A 140 27.23 2.25 -43.81
C LYS A 140 26.44 1.90 -42.55
N VAL A 141 26.81 0.78 -41.91
CA VAL A 141 26.15 0.31 -40.67
C VAL A 141 26.51 1.22 -39.49
N LYS A 142 27.78 1.64 -39.36
CA LYS A 142 28.20 2.60 -38.32
C LYS A 142 27.45 3.93 -38.41
N ASN A 143 27.18 4.42 -39.61
CA ASN A 143 26.46 5.69 -39.80
C ASN A 143 25.04 5.69 -39.20
N VAL A 144 24.43 4.53 -39.04
CA VAL A 144 23.10 4.40 -38.41
C VAL A 144 23.18 3.93 -36.95
N PHE A 145 24.37 3.85 -36.33
CA PHE A 145 24.50 3.56 -34.90
C PHE A 145 23.74 4.56 -34.02
N PRO A 146 23.77 5.89 -34.27
CA PRO A 146 22.99 6.82 -33.46
C PRO A 146 21.47 6.57 -33.56
N GLU A 147 20.98 6.21 -34.75
CA GLU A 147 19.56 5.86 -34.95
C GLU A 147 19.22 4.55 -34.24
N ALA A 148 20.05 3.52 -34.40
CA ALA A 148 19.89 2.25 -33.71
C ALA A 148 19.93 2.43 -32.18
N GLN A 149 20.85 3.23 -31.65
CA GLN A 149 20.94 3.51 -30.23
C GLN A 149 19.72 4.29 -29.75
N SER A 150 19.28 5.31 -30.49
CA SER A 150 18.06 6.06 -30.16
C SER A 150 16.82 5.16 -30.10
N LEU A 151 16.69 4.22 -31.04
CA LEU A 151 15.60 3.24 -31.04
C LEU A 151 15.74 2.25 -29.87
N LEU A 152 16.96 1.80 -29.54
CA LEU A 152 17.16 0.94 -28.38
C LEU A 152 16.88 1.66 -27.07
N ASP A 153 17.17 2.96 -26.96
CA ASP A 153 16.88 3.75 -25.77
C ASP A 153 15.36 4.02 -25.67
N GLU A 154 14.71 4.35 -26.78
CA GLU A 154 13.26 4.57 -26.88
C GLU A 154 12.48 3.31 -26.48
N TYR A 155 12.90 2.14 -26.94
CA TYR A 155 12.20 0.88 -26.74
C TYR A 155 12.80 -0.01 -25.62
N GLY A 156 13.96 0.34 -25.06
CA GLY A 156 14.73 -0.49 -24.11
C GLY A 156 14.98 0.15 -22.74
N GLY A 157 14.58 1.40 -22.51
CA GLY A 157 14.43 1.93 -21.15
C GLY A 157 13.35 1.16 -20.39
N GLU A 158 13.43 1.12 -19.05
CA GLU A 158 12.24 0.84 -18.24
C GLU A 158 11.17 1.83 -18.68
N GLN A 159 10.21 1.35 -19.47
CA GLN A 159 9.06 2.15 -19.84
C GLN A 159 8.44 2.59 -18.51
N PRO A 160 8.18 3.90 -18.31
CA PRO A 160 7.27 4.28 -17.23
C PRO A 160 6.03 3.39 -17.38
N PRO A 161 5.50 2.83 -16.28
CA PRO A 161 4.41 1.87 -16.38
C PRO A 161 3.33 2.47 -17.29
N PRO A 162 2.79 1.68 -18.24
CA PRO A 162 1.84 2.18 -19.22
C PRO A 162 0.79 3.03 -18.53
N SER A 163 0.51 4.23 -19.06
CA SER A 163 -0.48 5.14 -18.47
C SER A 163 -1.86 4.49 -18.30
N ARG A 164 -2.08 3.36 -18.98
CA ARG A 164 -3.22 2.45 -18.84
C ARG A 164 -2.80 1.02 -19.16
N ILE A 165 -2.98 0.10 -18.21
CA ILE A 165 -2.94 -1.35 -18.47
C ILE A 165 -4.35 -1.82 -18.83
N PHE A 166 -4.48 -2.48 -19.97
CA PHE A 166 -5.71 -3.14 -20.38
C PHE A 166 -5.72 -4.60 -19.94
N LYS A 167 -6.74 -5.01 -19.19
CA LYS A 167 -6.90 -6.40 -18.76
C LYS A 167 -7.87 -7.14 -19.68
N VAL A 168 -7.50 -8.32 -20.15
CA VAL A 168 -8.32 -9.18 -21.02
C VAL A 168 -8.44 -10.55 -20.38
N ALA A 169 -9.67 -10.99 -20.11
CA ALA A 169 -9.92 -12.35 -19.67
C ALA A 169 -10.19 -13.26 -20.88
N ILE A 170 -9.70 -14.49 -20.85
CA ILE A 170 -9.99 -15.52 -21.86
C ILE A 170 -10.53 -16.75 -21.15
N MET A 171 -11.70 -17.22 -21.55
CA MET A 171 -12.30 -18.48 -21.12
C MET A 171 -12.23 -19.47 -22.29
N PRO A 172 -11.17 -20.31 -22.38
CA PRO A 172 -11.12 -21.37 -23.37
C PRO A 172 -12.18 -22.41 -23.03
N GLY A 173 -13.14 -22.63 -23.93
CA GLY A 173 -14.21 -23.60 -23.75
C GLY A 173 -13.69 -25.03 -23.57
N HIS A 174 -14.46 -25.86 -22.85
CA HIS A 174 -14.16 -27.26 -22.54
C HIS A 174 -12.86 -27.44 -21.74
N GLY A 175 -12.31 -28.66 -21.67
CA GLY A 175 -11.07 -28.94 -20.94
C GLY A 175 -11.07 -30.27 -20.21
N GLY A 176 -9.88 -30.75 -19.83
CA GLY A 176 -9.72 -32.04 -19.17
C GLY A 176 -10.34 -33.18 -19.99
N THR A 177 -11.31 -33.89 -19.40
CA THR A 177 -12.02 -35.01 -20.05
C THR A 177 -13.11 -34.57 -21.03
N ASP A 178 -13.54 -33.30 -21.01
CA ASP A 178 -14.47 -32.75 -21.98
C ASP A 178 -13.69 -32.23 -23.20
N SER A 179 -13.83 -32.91 -24.34
CA SER A 179 -13.15 -32.54 -25.59
C SER A 179 -13.81 -31.38 -26.33
N GLY A 180 -15.07 -31.06 -25.99
CA GLY A 180 -15.96 -30.35 -26.91
C GLY A 180 -16.20 -31.13 -28.19
N ALA A 181 -16.50 -30.42 -29.27
CA ALA A 181 -16.68 -30.99 -30.59
C ALA A 181 -15.38 -31.65 -31.14
N VAL A 182 -15.56 -32.68 -31.97
CA VAL A 182 -14.46 -33.47 -32.52
C VAL A 182 -14.62 -33.63 -34.03
N ASN A 183 -13.54 -33.38 -34.76
CA ASN A 183 -13.41 -33.85 -36.13
C ASN A 183 -12.75 -35.23 -36.15
N HIS A 184 -13.52 -36.28 -36.42
CA HIS A 184 -12.98 -37.64 -36.46
C HIS A 184 -12.08 -37.92 -37.66
N THR A 185 -12.29 -37.24 -38.79
CA THR A 185 -11.50 -37.42 -40.01
C THR A 185 -10.06 -36.91 -39.82
N LEU A 186 -9.93 -35.73 -39.21
CA LEU A 186 -8.65 -35.04 -39.01
C LEU A 186 -8.09 -35.19 -37.59
N ASN A 187 -8.82 -35.88 -36.71
CA ASN A 187 -8.51 -36.05 -35.29
C ASN A 187 -8.25 -34.71 -34.56
N LEU A 188 -9.12 -33.72 -34.79
CA LEU A 188 -9.07 -32.43 -34.12
C LEU A 188 -10.10 -32.38 -32.99
N ARG A 189 -9.76 -31.72 -31.89
CA ARG A 189 -10.66 -31.53 -30.74
C ARG A 189 -10.77 -30.05 -30.44
N GLU A 190 -11.98 -29.60 -30.16
CA GLU A 190 -12.28 -28.20 -29.89
C GLU A 190 -11.45 -27.65 -28.72
N LYS A 191 -11.35 -28.38 -27.60
CA LYS A 191 -10.58 -27.93 -26.42
C LYS A 191 -9.12 -27.60 -26.74
N ASP A 192 -8.52 -28.30 -27.71
CA ASP A 192 -7.10 -28.18 -28.05
C ASP A 192 -6.89 -26.87 -28.84
N TYR A 193 -7.82 -26.52 -29.73
CA TYR A 193 -7.77 -25.24 -30.46
C TYR A 193 -8.19 -24.05 -29.59
N ASN A 194 -9.20 -24.20 -28.74
CA ASN A 194 -9.58 -23.15 -27.78
C ASN A 194 -8.38 -22.77 -26.88
N TRP A 195 -7.63 -23.77 -26.40
CA TRP A 195 -6.42 -23.55 -25.63
C TRP A 195 -5.31 -22.88 -26.45
N LYS A 196 -5.05 -23.42 -27.65
CA LYS A 196 -4.01 -22.92 -28.55
C LYS A 196 -4.23 -21.46 -28.93
N GLU A 197 -5.46 -21.07 -29.24
CA GLU A 197 -5.84 -19.69 -29.53
C GLU A 197 -5.68 -18.80 -28.29
N ALA A 198 -6.11 -19.24 -27.10
CA ALA A 198 -5.98 -18.46 -25.87
C ALA A 198 -4.52 -18.12 -25.54
N VAL A 199 -3.61 -19.09 -25.66
CA VAL A 199 -2.17 -18.89 -25.41
C VAL A 199 -1.58 -17.92 -26.43
N GLU A 200 -1.95 -18.04 -27.70
CA GLU A 200 -1.40 -17.17 -28.74
C GLU A 200 -1.98 -15.73 -28.67
N VAL A 201 -3.26 -15.57 -28.35
CA VAL A 201 -3.87 -14.25 -28.07
C VAL A 201 -3.17 -13.58 -26.89
N LYS A 202 -2.91 -14.32 -25.80
CA LYS A 202 -2.15 -13.84 -24.64
C LYS A 202 -0.78 -13.34 -25.06
N ALA A 203 0.01 -14.16 -25.74
CA ALA A 203 1.35 -13.79 -26.18
C ALA A 203 1.37 -12.52 -27.05
N ARG A 204 0.45 -12.43 -28.03
CA ARG A 204 0.39 -11.29 -28.95
C ARG A 204 -0.07 -9.99 -28.28
N LEU A 205 -1.05 -10.05 -27.39
CA LEU A 205 -1.52 -8.84 -26.70
C LEU A 205 -0.51 -8.37 -25.64
N GLU A 206 0.08 -9.27 -24.86
CA GLU A 206 1.06 -8.88 -23.83
C GLU A 206 2.35 -8.31 -24.43
N ALA A 207 2.72 -8.73 -25.65
CA ALA A 207 3.84 -8.14 -26.41
C ALA A 207 3.63 -6.66 -26.79
N GLU A 208 2.40 -6.13 -26.70
CA GLU A 208 2.11 -4.70 -26.88
C GLU A 208 2.59 -3.85 -25.69
N GLY A 209 2.88 -4.48 -24.54
CA GLY A 209 3.45 -3.85 -23.35
C GLY A 209 2.44 -3.15 -22.45
N ASN A 210 1.20 -2.92 -22.91
CA ASN A 210 0.12 -2.29 -22.14
C ASN A 210 -1.11 -3.18 -21.95
N TYR A 211 -0.98 -4.50 -22.14
CA TYR A 211 -2.03 -5.48 -21.88
C TYR A 211 -1.59 -6.50 -20.84
N GLN A 212 -2.53 -6.95 -20.03
CA GLN A 212 -2.41 -8.11 -19.16
C GLN A 212 -3.52 -9.10 -19.54
N VAL A 213 -3.15 -10.33 -19.91
CA VAL A 213 -4.13 -11.33 -20.36
C VAL A 213 -4.21 -12.48 -19.36
N ILE A 214 -5.43 -12.75 -18.90
CA ILE A 214 -5.74 -13.77 -17.89
C ILE A 214 -6.47 -14.91 -18.59
N ILE A 215 -5.83 -16.07 -18.70
CA ILE A 215 -6.50 -17.30 -19.17
C ILE A 215 -7.15 -17.96 -17.94
N CYS A 216 -8.48 -18.02 -17.93
CA CYS A 216 -9.28 -18.43 -16.78
C CYS A 216 -9.26 -19.95 -16.50
N ARG A 217 -8.63 -20.75 -17.36
CA ARG A 217 -8.51 -22.21 -17.25
C ARG A 217 -7.03 -22.60 -17.29
N GLN A 218 -6.63 -23.69 -16.63
CA GLN A 218 -5.33 -24.32 -16.90
C GLN A 218 -5.44 -25.32 -18.06
N GLU A 219 -4.33 -25.63 -18.74
CA GLU A 219 -4.32 -26.39 -20.02
C GLU A 219 -5.18 -27.66 -19.99
N ASN A 220 -5.04 -28.47 -18.96
CA ASN A 220 -5.71 -29.76 -18.81
C ASN A 220 -6.82 -29.79 -17.76
N GLU A 221 -7.25 -28.62 -17.28
CA GLU A 221 -8.28 -28.51 -16.26
C GLU A 221 -9.69 -28.72 -16.85
N LEU A 222 -10.51 -29.51 -16.14
CA LEU A 222 -11.97 -29.55 -16.32
C LEU A 222 -12.61 -28.60 -15.28
N ALA A 223 -12.91 -27.37 -15.70
CA ALA A 223 -13.51 -26.34 -14.84
C ALA A 223 -15.01 -26.20 -15.12
N SER A 224 -15.80 -25.89 -14.08
CA SER A 224 -17.20 -25.49 -14.28
C SER A 224 -17.31 -24.10 -14.92
N LEU A 225 -18.41 -23.85 -15.65
CA LEU A 225 -18.69 -22.52 -16.23
C LEU A 225 -18.68 -21.43 -15.16
N SER A 226 -19.28 -21.68 -14.00
CA SER A 226 -19.28 -20.75 -12.86
C SER A 226 -17.87 -20.41 -12.37
N THR A 227 -16.95 -21.36 -12.37
CA THR A 227 -15.56 -21.14 -11.98
C THR A 227 -14.83 -20.25 -12.99
N LEU A 228 -15.03 -20.50 -14.29
CA LEU A 228 -14.42 -19.70 -15.35
C LEU A 228 -14.93 -18.25 -15.33
N GLN A 229 -16.24 -18.07 -15.15
CA GLN A 229 -16.88 -16.77 -15.02
C GLN A 229 -16.40 -16.02 -13.77
N GLN A 230 -16.27 -16.72 -12.64
CA GLN A 230 -15.76 -16.12 -11.41
C GLN A 230 -14.30 -15.66 -11.59
N ARG A 231 -13.44 -16.48 -12.19
CA ARG A 231 -12.05 -16.10 -12.50
C ARG A 231 -11.97 -14.92 -13.46
N ALA A 232 -12.87 -14.85 -14.45
CA ALA A 232 -12.96 -13.70 -15.34
C ALA A 232 -13.37 -12.44 -14.56
N ASN A 233 -14.35 -12.53 -13.66
CA ASN A 233 -14.78 -11.41 -12.81
C ASN A 233 -13.69 -10.95 -11.84
N ASP A 234 -13.04 -11.89 -11.15
CA ASP A 234 -11.98 -11.63 -10.18
C ASP A 234 -10.74 -10.97 -10.81
N SER A 235 -10.54 -11.18 -12.12
CA SER A 235 -9.43 -10.56 -12.85
C SER A 235 -9.56 -9.04 -13.00
N GLY A 236 -10.78 -8.49 -12.87
CA GLY A 236 -11.07 -7.09 -13.19
C GLY A 236 -10.85 -6.75 -14.66
N ALA A 237 -11.03 -7.72 -15.57
CA ALA A 237 -10.80 -7.54 -17.00
C ALA A 237 -11.74 -6.49 -17.63
N ASN A 238 -11.22 -5.74 -18.60
CA ASN A 238 -11.98 -4.79 -19.41
C ASN A 238 -12.91 -5.49 -20.41
N VAL A 239 -12.52 -6.67 -20.89
CA VAL A 239 -13.32 -7.53 -21.77
C VAL A 239 -13.03 -9.01 -21.48
N CYS A 240 -13.96 -9.88 -21.84
CA CYS A 240 -13.78 -11.33 -21.78
C CYS A 240 -14.04 -12.00 -23.13
N LEU A 241 -13.18 -12.97 -23.49
CA LEU A 241 -13.24 -13.77 -24.71
C LEU A 241 -13.55 -15.22 -24.35
N CYS A 242 -14.76 -15.70 -24.67
CA CYS A 242 -15.12 -17.11 -24.48
C CYS A 242 -14.93 -17.86 -25.80
N LEU A 243 -13.83 -18.62 -25.91
CA LEU A 243 -13.39 -19.23 -27.18
C LEU A 243 -13.96 -20.65 -27.35
N HIS A 244 -14.66 -20.88 -28.46
CA HIS A 244 -15.30 -22.14 -28.85
C HIS A 244 -15.17 -22.40 -30.36
N HIS A 245 -15.44 -23.64 -30.75
CA HIS A 245 -15.57 -24.05 -32.15
C HIS A 245 -16.82 -24.92 -32.34
N ASN A 246 -17.66 -24.55 -33.30
CA ASN A 246 -19.01 -25.06 -33.42
C ASN A 246 -19.06 -26.48 -34.00
N ALA A 247 -20.24 -27.09 -33.90
CA ALA A 247 -20.57 -28.33 -34.57
C ALA A 247 -22.05 -28.39 -34.98
N CYS A 248 -22.32 -28.93 -36.16
CA CYS A 248 -23.70 -29.21 -36.60
C CYS A 248 -23.69 -30.31 -37.66
N ASN A 249 -23.46 -31.54 -37.19
CA ASN A 249 -23.56 -32.77 -37.98
C ASN A 249 -22.72 -32.71 -39.26
N ARG A 250 -21.57 -32.00 -39.22
CA ARG A 250 -20.64 -31.76 -40.33
C ARG A 250 -21.20 -30.93 -41.50
N GLN A 251 -22.43 -30.43 -41.42
CA GLN A 251 -23.09 -29.73 -42.52
C GLN A 251 -22.85 -28.22 -42.50
N ALA A 252 -22.92 -27.60 -41.32
CA ALA A 252 -22.70 -26.18 -41.17
C ALA A 252 -21.21 -25.84 -41.23
N LYS A 253 -20.92 -24.63 -41.68
CA LYS A 253 -19.58 -24.03 -41.73
C LYS A 253 -19.64 -22.54 -41.43
N GLY A 254 -18.49 -21.92 -41.22
CA GLY A 254 -18.33 -20.50 -40.95
C GLY A 254 -18.22 -20.14 -39.48
N TRP A 255 -17.98 -18.86 -39.20
CA TRP A 255 -17.91 -18.33 -37.84
C TRP A 255 -19.24 -17.72 -37.41
N TRP A 256 -19.49 -17.72 -36.09
CA TRP A 256 -20.68 -17.13 -35.47
C TRP A 256 -20.32 -16.55 -34.09
N LEU A 257 -20.70 -15.30 -33.84
CA LEU A 257 -20.39 -14.64 -32.57
C LEU A 257 -21.66 -14.44 -31.74
N PHE A 258 -21.55 -14.53 -30.42
CA PHE A 258 -22.68 -14.35 -29.53
C PHE A 258 -22.38 -13.40 -28.39
N TYR A 259 -23.43 -12.71 -27.94
CA TYR A 259 -23.42 -11.85 -26.77
C TYR A 259 -24.76 -11.93 -26.06
N VAL A 260 -24.75 -11.71 -24.74
CA VAL A 260 -25.92 -11.95 -23.87
C VAL A 260 -26.42 -10.71 -23.15
N ASN A 261 -25.69 -9.60 -23.22
CA ASN A 261 -26.04 -8.32 -22.60
C ASN A 261 -26.11 -7.22 -23.66
N ARG A 262 -27.18 -6.42 -23.68
CA ARG A 262 -27.38 -5.31 -24.65
C ARG A 262 -26.89 -3.95 -24.17
N SER A 263 -26.01 -3.90 -23.17
CA SER A 263 -25.39 -2.62 -22.84
C SER A 263 -24.64 -2.07 -24.06
N PRO A 264 -24.54 -0.73 -24.21
CA PRO A 264 -23.83 -0.12 -25.34
C PRO A 264 -22.40 -0.63 -25.50
N GLU A 265 -21.74 -0.96 -24.40
CA GLU A 265 -20.37 -1.48 -24.34
C GLU A 265 -20.25 -2.87 -24.96
N PHE A 266 -21.20 -3.77 -24.68
CA PHE A 266 -21.26 -5.11 -25.29
C PHE A 266 -21.62 -5.02 -26.77
N GLU A 267 -22.60 -4.20 -27.13
CA GLU A 267 -22.98 -4.00 -28.53
C GLU A 267 -21.86 -3.40 -29.37
N LYS A 268 -21.10 -2.45 -28.82
CA LYS A 268 -19.92 -1.89 -29.49
C LYS A 268 -18.84 -2.95 -29.67
N PHE A 269 -18.61 -3.78 -28.64
CA PHE A 269 -17.58 -4.82 -28.71
C PHE A 269 -17.89 -5.87 -29.78
N ILE A 270 -19.11 -6.40 -29.79
CA ILE A 270 -19.51 -7.44 -30.76
C ILE A 270 -19.49 -6.92 -32.20
N LYS A 271 -19.89 -5.66 -32.44
CA LYS A 271 -19.86 -5.05 -33.79
C LYS A 271 -18.43 -4.84 -34.30
N ILE A 272 -17.49 -4.45 -33.43
CA ILE A 272 -16.07 -4.36 -33.78
C ILE A 272 -15.53 -5.76 -34.10
N MET A 273 -15.89 -6.77 -33.30
CA MET A 273 -15.41 -8.12 -33.54
C MET A 273 -15.96 -8.72 -34.86
N ASP A 274 -17.26 -8.54 -35.15
CA ASP A 274 -17.89 -8.92 -36.42
C ASP A 274 -17.17 -8.29 -37.62
N LYS A 275 -16.85 -6.99 -37.55
CA LYS A 275 -16.08 -6.27 -38.58
C LYS A 275 -14.74 -6.95 -38.88
N HIS A 276 -13.99 -7.37 -37.86
CA HIS A 276 -12.70 -8.04 -38.04
C HIS A 276 -12.85 -9.46 -38.57
N PHE A 277 -13.83 -10.23 -38.06
CA PHE A 277 -14.08 -11.62 -38.47
C PHE A 277 -14.58 -11.75 -39.92
N ARG A 278 -15.22 -10.72 -40.48
CA ARG A 278 -15.55 -10.65 -41.92
C ARG A 278 -14.33 -10.72 -42.85
N GLY A 279 -13.12 -10.49 -42.34
CA GLY A 279 -11.86 -10.67 -43.09
C GLY A 279 -11.37 -12.11 -43.18
N LEU A 280 -12.02 -13.08 -42.52
CA LEU A 280 -11.65 -14.49 -42.60
C LEU A 280 -12.19 -15.13 -43.89
N PRO A 281 -11.47 -16.10 -44.50
CA PRO A 281 -11.92 -16.84 -45.68
C PRO A 281 -12.95 -17.93 -45.33
N LEU A 282 -13.88 -17.62 -44.43
CA LEU A 282 -14.92 -18.51 -43.92
C LEU A 282 -16.30 -17.91 -44.20
N GLN A 283 -17.34 -18.75 -44.18
CA GLN A 283 -18.72 -18.26 -44.26
C GLN A 283 -19.02 -17.34 -43.06
N ALA A 284 -19.50 -16.12 -43.32
CA ALA A 284 -19.86 -15.18 -42.28
C ALA A 284 -21.33 -15.39 -41.84
N ARG A 285 -21.55 -15.85 -40.60
CA ARG A 285 -22.90 -15.93 -40.00
C ARG A 285 -23.27 -14.66 -39.23
N GLY A 286 -22.28 -13.87 -38.85
CA GLY A 286 -22.46 -12.61 -38.13
C GLY A 286 -22.49 -12.81 -36.62
N TYR A 287 -23.24 -11.95 -35.95
CA TYR A 287 -23.43 -12.01 -34.51
C TYR A 287 -24.91 -12.14 -34.12
N GLU A 288 -25.17 -12.76 -32.96
CA GLU A 288 -26.53 -12.93 -32.45
C GLU A 288 -26.63 -12.62 -30.95
N TYR A 289 -27.76 -12.02 -30.56
CA TYR A 289 -28.10 -11.74 -29.18
C TYR A 289 -28.78 -12.96 -28.55
N ALA A 290 -28.09 -13.63 -27.63
CA ALA A 290 -28.56 -14.85 -26.98
C ALA A 290 -29.23 -14.58 -25.60
N GLY A 291 -29.98 -13.49 -25.45
CA GLY A 291 -30.48 -13.06 -24.13
C GLY A 291 -31.78 -13.68 -23.63
N THR A 292 -32.38 -14.61 -24.37
CA THR A 292 -33.57 -15.36 -23.98
C THR A 292 -33.24 -16.85 -23.89
N PRO A 293 -32.57 -17.31 -22.82
CA PRO A 293 -31.98 -18.65 -22.73
C PRO A 293 -32.97 -19.80 -22.91
N PHE A 294 -34.25 -19.57 -22.62
CA PHE A 294 -35.30 -20.60 -22.69
C PHE A 294 -36.01 -20.66 -24.05
N ALA A 295 -35.59 -19.86 -25.05
CA ALA A 295 -36.17 -19.89 -26.39
C ALA A 295 -35.75 -21.15 -27.18
N HIS A 296 -34.52 -21.63 -26.98
CA HIS A 296 -33.96 -22.83 -27.61
C HIS A 296 -32.84 -23.44 -26.75
N ASP A 297 -32.61 -24.76 -26.84
CA ASP A 297 -31.56 -25.45 -26.05
C ASP A 297 -30.17 -24.82 -26.24
N TRP A 298 -29.81 -24.49 -27.48
CA TRP A 298 -28.51 -23.90 -27.78
C TRP A 298 -28.36 -22.46 -27.26
N TYR A 299 -29.45 -21.69 -27.17
CA TYR A 299 -29.45 -20.36 -26.52
C TYR A 299 -29.06 -20.48 -25.04
N SER A 300 -29.57 -21.51 -24.35
CA SER A 300 -29.23 -21.75 -22.94
C SER A 300 -27.74 -22.04 -22.74
N ARG A 301 -27.09 -22.75 -23.68
CA ARG A 301 -25.66 -23.07 -23.62
C ARG A 301 -24.81 -21.82 -23.78
N VAL A 302 -25.11 -21.00 -24.78
CA VAL A 302 -24.43 -19.71 -24.99
C VAL A 302 -24.62 -18.77 -23.79
N TRP A 303 -25.85 -18.69 -23.28
CA TRP A 303 -26.17 -17.90 -22.10
C TRP A 303 -25.36 -18.35 -20.89
N ASN A 304 -25.36 -19.64 -20.58
CA ASN A 304 -24.66 -20.23 -19.44
C ASN A 304 -23.14 -20.00 -19.47
N CYS A 305 -22.53 -19.86 -20.65
CA CYS A 305 -21.10 -19.57 -20.75
C CYS A 305 -20.74 -18.14 -20.31
N THR A 306 -21.62 -17.16 -20.53
CA THR A 306 -21.23 -15.74 -20.47
C THR A 306 -22.09 -14.85 -19.57
N HIS A 307 -23.30 -15.25 -19.17
CA HIS A 307 -24.25 -14.36 -18.49
C HIS A 307 -23.79 -13.81 -17.14
N ALA A 308 -22.89 -14.51 -16.44
CA ALA A 308 -22.40 -14.10 -15.11
C ALA A 308 -21.13 -13.23 -15.20
N CYS A 309 -20.61 -12.98 -16.39
CA CYS A 309 -19.47 -12.10 -16.59
C CYS A 309 -19.91 -10.63 -16.45
N THR A 310 -19.20 -9.86 -15.62
CA THR A 310 -19.55 -8.45 -15.32
C THR A 310 -18.97 -7.46 -16.33
N MET A 311 -18.06 -7.91 -17.19
CA MET A 311 -17.42 -7.13 -18.26
C MET A 311 -17.97 -7.50 -19.64
N PRO A 312 -17.83 -6.64 -20.67
CA PRO A 312 -18.16 -6.96 -22.05
C PRO A 312 -17.55 -8.30 -22.50
N THR A 313 -18.44 -9.25 -22.79
CA THR A 313 -18.08 -10.66 -23.06
C THR A 313 -18.68 -11.12 -24.36
N ILE A 314 -17.87 -11.76 -25.20
CA ILE A 314 -18.28 -12.38 -26.46
C ILE A 314 -17.97 -13.87 -26.37
N LEU A 315 -18.92 -14.71 -26.79
CA LEU A 315 -18.68 -16.10 -27.11
C LEU A 315 -18.38 -16.23 -28.61
N PHE A 316 -17.25 -16.84 -28.92
CA PHE A 316 -16.73 -17.05 -30.25
C PHE A 316 -17.00 -18.48 -30.65
N GLU A 317 -17.81 -18.71 -31.68
CA GLU A 317 -17.79 -19.95 -32.43
C GLU A 317 -16.93 -19.71 -33.68
N SER A 318 -15.62 -19.92 -33.54
CA SER A 318 -14.61 -19.42 -34.50
C SER A 318 -14.66 -20.08 -35.88
N CYS A 319 -15.10 -21.34 -35.95
CA CYS A 319 -15.53 -22.05 -37.17
C CYS A 319 -16.35 -23.31 -36.77
N PHE A 320 -16.81 -24.13 -37.72
CA PHE A 320 -17.38 -25.44 -37.39
C PHE A 320 -16.30 -26.53 -37.47
N ILE A 321 -15.79 -26.99 -36.32
CA ILE A 321 -14.68 -27.96 -36.28
C ILE A 321 -15.09 -29.33 -36.82
N ASP A 322 -16.37 -29.70 -36.76
CA ASP A 322 -16.87 -30.97 -37.30
C ASP A 322 -17.00 -30.98 -38.83
N ASN A 323 -16.94 -29.80 -39.48
CA ASN A 323 -16.94 -29.69 -40.93
C ASN A 323 -15.51 -29.82 -41.48
N ASP A 324 -15.29 -30.76 -42.40
CA ASP A 324 -13.93 -31.08 -42.89
C ASP A 324 -13.24 -29.92 -43.61
N ALA A 325 -13.98 -29.01 -44.26
CA ALA A 325 -13.39 -27.86 -44.95
C ALA A 325 -12.89 -26.81 -43.96
N ASP A 326 -13.73 -26.42 -43.01
CA ASP A 326 -13.36 -25.51 -41.92
C ASP A 326 -12.23 -26.11 -41.06
N ALA A 327 -12.31 -27.40 -40.73
CA ALA A 327 -11.31 -28.11 -39.93
C ALA A 327 -9.95 -28.23 -40.64
N THR A 328 -9.95 -28.48 -41.96
CA THR A 328 -8.73 -28.49 -42.77
C THR A 328 -8.09 -27.11 -42.76
N TRP A 329 -8.88 -26.06 -43.00
CA TRP A 329 -8.41 -24.68 -42.96
C TRP A 329 -7.87 -24.29 -41.57
N LEU A 330 -8.59 -24.66 -40.50
CA LEU A 330 -8.19 -24.40 -39.11
C LEU A 330 -6.81 -25.02 -38.80
N ARG A 331 -6.60 -26.28 -39.21
CA ARG A 331 -5.32 -27.00 -39.08
C ARG A 331 -4.20 -26.36 -39.91
N ASP A 332 -4.52 -25.95 -41.13
CA ASP A 332 -3.54 -25.48 -42.13
C ASP A 332 -3.29 -23.96 -42.02
N GLY A 333 -3.23 -23.45 -40.79
CA GLY A 333 -2.86 -22.07 -40.50
C GLY A 333 -4.03 -21.10 -40.28
N GLY A 334 -5.28 -21.60 -40.33
CA GLY A 334 -6.47 -20.78 -40.11
C GLY A 334 -6.59 -20.24 -38.69
N TYR A 335 -6.17 -21.01 -37.68
CA TYR A 335 -6.26 -20.58 -36.28
C TYR A 335 -5.41 -19.32 -35.99
N GLN A 336 -4.25 -19.13 -36.64
CA GLN A 336 -3.47 -17.88 -36.49
C GLN A 336 -4.20 -16.66 -37.07
N GLN A 337 -5.03 -16.85 -38.10
CA GLN A 337 -5.85 -15.78 -38.67
C GLN A 337 -6.98 -15.41 -37.71
N ILE A 338 -7.60 -16.40 -37.05
CA ILE A 338 -8.59 -16.16 -35.98
C ILE A 338 -7.96 -15.33 -34.87
N VAL A 339 -6.80 -15.77 -34.36
CA VAL A 339 -6.03 -15.03 -33.33
C VAL A 339 -5.72 -13.60 -33.76
N GLU A 340 -5.29 -13.40 -35.01
CA GLU A 340 -5.04 -12.06 -35.56
C GLU A 340 -6.30 -11.18 -35.51
N LYS A 341 -7.47 -11.70 -35.90
CA LYS A 341 -8.73 -10.94 -35.88
C LYS A 341 -9.21 -10.66 -34.47
N ILE A 342 -9.05 -11.61 -33.54
CA ILE A 342 -9.34 -11.40 -32.11
C ILE A 342 -8.47 -10.28 -31.56
N CYS A 343 -7.15 -10.35 -31.74
CA CYS A 343 -6.23 -9.30 -31.26
C CYS A 343 -6.54 -7.94 -31.88
N ALA A 344 -6.82 -7.87 -33.18
CA ALA A 344 -7.17 -6.62 -33.86
C ALA A 344 -8.48 -6.01 -33.32
N GLY A 345 -9.52 -6.83 -33.11
CA GLY A 345 -10.79 -6.39 -32.55
C GLY A 345 -10.69 -5.94 -31.09
N VAL A 346 -9.93 -6.67 -30.27
CA VAL A 346 -9.66 -6.28 -28.87
C VAL A 346 -8.93 -4.95 -28.81
N LYS A 347 -7.88 -4.77 -29.63
CA LYS A 347 -7.10 -3.52 -29.70
C LYS A 347 -7.96 -2.34 -30.16
N GLU A 348 -8.79 -2.52 -31.19
CA GLU A 348 -9.70 -1.46 -31.66
C GLU A 348 -10.73 -1.10 -30.59
N TYR A 349 -11.36 -2.10 -29.96
CA TYR A 349 -12.37 -1.85 -28.93
C TYR A 349 -11.77 -1.09 -27.73
N LEU A 350 -10.68 -1.60 -27.16
CA LEU A 350 -10.06 -1.05 -25.97
C LEU A 350 -9.37 0.30 -26.24
N GLY A 351 -8.77 0.47 -27.41
CA GLY A 351 -8.21 1.75 -27.86
C GLY A 351 -9.29 2.82 -28.15
N SER A 352 -10.51 2.41 -28.51
CA SER A 352 -11.65 3.32 -28.72
C SER A 352 -12.41 3.69 -27.44
N GLN A 353 -12.03 3.12 -26.30
CA GLN A 353 -12.58 3.55 -25.01
C GLN A 353 -12.00 4.92 -24.67
N PRO A 354 -12.79 5.86 -24.11
CA PRO A 354 -12.23 7.11 -23.62
C PRO A 354 -11.03 6.78 -22.73
N PRO A 355 -9.96 7.60 -22.74
CA PRO A 355 -8.89 7.43 -21.77
C PRO A 355 -9.55 7.32 -20.39
N LEU A 356 -9.08 6.38 -19.57
CA LEU A 356 -9.45 6.42 -18.16
C LEU A 356 -9.20 7.85 -17.69
N PRO A 357 -10.00 8.38 -16.74
CA PRO A 357 -9.56 9.54 -16.00
C PRO A 357 -8.10 9.27 -15.65
N GLN A 358 -7.18 10.10 -16.16
CA GLN A 358 -5.77 10.01 -15.78
C GLN A 358 -5.79 9.87 -14.26
N PRO A 359 -5.03 8.93 -13.66
CA PRO A 359 -4.96 8.88 -12.21
C PRO A 359 -4.68 10.30 -11.77
N GLU A 360 -5.63 10.89 -11.03
CA GLU A 360 -5.55 12.29 -10.63
C GLU A 360 -4.13 12.49 -10.12
N LYS A 361 -3.31 13.34 -10.75
CA LYS A 361 -1.97 13.55 -10.21
C LYS A 361 -2.20 14.16 -8.85
N PHE A 362 -1.88 13.45 -7.78
CA PHE A 362 -2.10 13.96 -6.43
C PHE A 362 -0.80 14.09 -5.68
N VAL A 363 -0.79 15.07 -4.78
CA VAL A 363 0.25 15.29 -3.80
C VAL A 363 -0.43 15.54 -2.46
N PHE A 364 0.32 15.48 -1.37
CA PHE A 364 -0.16 15.77 -0.04
C PHE A 364 0.53 17.02 0.48
N VAL A 365 -0.22 17.85 1.20
CA VAL A 365 0.35 19.02 1.88
C VAL A 365 1.41 18.56 2.89
N CYS A 366 2.59 19.18 2.83
CA CYS A 366 3.70 18.95 3.76
C CYS A 366 4.48 20.25 3.95
N ASP A 367 3.84 21.16 4.67
CA ASP A 367 4.44 22.41 5.12
C ASP A 367 5.15 22.19 6.46
N ALA A 368 6.36 22.70 6.62
CA ALA A 368 7.05 22.71 7.91
C ALA A 368 6.36 23.65 8.91
N ASN A 369 5.55 24.60 8.43
CA ASN A 369 4.81 25.58 9.21
C ASN A 369 3.32 25.57 8.81
N PRO A 370 2.58 24.49 9.09
CA PRO A 370 1.18 24.37 8.69
C PRO A 370 0.30 25.45 9.36
N PRO A 371 -0.85 25.84 8.75
CA PRO A 371 -1.42 25.31 7.50
C PRO A 371 -0.89 26.00 6.22
N LEU A 372 -0.85 25.26 5.11
CA LEU A 372 -0.40 25.72 3.80
C LEU A 372 -1.44 26.65 3.15
N ASN A 373 -1.02 27.84 2.70
CA ASN A 373 -1.88 28.74 1.93
C ASN A 373 -2.04 28.27 0.47
N VAL A 374 -3.29 28.15 0.02
CA VAL A 374 -3.66 28.00 -1.41
C VAL A 374 -3.84 29.40 -1.99
N ARG A 375 -3.25 29.71 -3.14
CA ARG A 375 -3.23 31.07 -3.72
C ARG A 375 -4.00 31.16 -5.04
N LYS A 376 -4.46 32.37 -5.39
CA LYS A 376 -5.17 32.64 -6.66
C LYS A 376 -4.32 32.39 -7.92
N GLY A 377 -2.99 32.51 -7.81
CA GLY A 377 -2.05 32.41 -8.93
C GLY A 377 -0.70 31.81 -8.53
N ALA A 378 0.12 31.50 -9.53
CA ALA A 378 1.44 30.89 -9.39
C ALA A 378 2.48 31.91 -8.88
N GLY A 379 2.40 32.28 -7.61
CA GLY A 379 3.34 33.22 -6.98
C GLY A 379 2.99 33.56 -5.54
N SER A 380 4.00 33.91 -4.74
CA SER A 380 3.83 34.29 -3.32
C SER A 380 3.15 35.65 -3.12
N ASN A 381 3.09 36.46 -4.19
CA ASN A 381 2.44 37.77 -4.25
C ASN A 381 0.91 37.70 -4.48
N TYR A 382 0.36 36.53 -4.84
CA TYR A 382 -1.09 36.37 -5.01
C TYR A 382 -1.79 36.13 -3.67
N ASP A 383 -2.99 36.69 -3.52
CA ASP A 383 -3.83 36.49 -2.34
C ASP A 383 -4.11 34.99 -2.08
N PRO A 384 -4.12 34.55 -0.81
CA PRO A 384 -4.66 33.26 -0.43
C PRO A 384 -6.17 33.15 -0.73
N VAL A 385 -6.60 31.99 -1.23
CA VAL A 385 -8.00 31.59 -1.42
C VAL A 385 -8.46 30.54 -0.40
N GLY A 386 -7.52 29.97 0.35
CA GLY A 386 -7.79 28.95 1.35
C GLY A 386 -6.54 28.51 2.08
N ARG A 387 -6.72 27.65 3.08
CA ARG A 387 -5.65 27.04 3.89
C ARG A 387 -5.91 25.56 4.03
N LEU A 388 -4.85 24.75 3.95
CA LEU A 388 -4.90 23.29 4.01
C LEU A 388 -3.90 22.77 5.03
N ASP A 389 -4.36 21.83 5.86
CA ASP A 389 -3.50 21.17 6.85
C ASP A 389 -2.60 20.12 6.19
N ASN A 390 -1.48 19.78 6.84
CA ASN A 390 -0.61 18.70 6.39
C ASN A 390 -1.36 17.37 6.23
N GLY A 391 -0.98 16.59 5.22
CA GLY A 391 -1.66 15.34 4.86
C GLY A 391 -2.92 15.53 4.02
N THR A 392 -3.37 16.77 3.78
CA THR A 392 -4.48 17.02 2.86
C THR A 392 -4.09 16.58 1.45
N ARG A 393 -4.88 15.67 0.84
CA ARG A 393 -4.70 15.26 -0.56
C ARG A 393 -5.11 16.38 -1.50
N LEU A 394 -4.23 16.72 -2.42
CA LEU A 394 -4.44 17.74 -3.46
C LEU A 394 -4.57 17.06 -4.81
N THR A 395 -5.59 17.42 -5.59
CA THR A 395 -5.69 16.99 -6.99
C THR A 395 -5.00 18.02 -7.87
N VAL A 396 -3.83 17.69 -8.41
CA VAL A 396 -3.03 18.52 -9.31
C VAL A 396 -3.58 18.40 -10.73
N VAL A 397 -3.92 19.55 -11.32
CA VAL A 397 -4.47 19.68 -12.68
C VAL A 397 -3.54 20.42 -13.62
N GLY A 398 -2.44 20.98 -13.12
CA GLY A 398 -1.44 21.67 -13.92
C GLY A 398 -0.24 22.09 -13.08
N GLU A 399 0.81 22.54 -13.75
CA GLU A 399 2.04 23.03 -13.10
C GLU A 399 2.53 24.28 -13.83
N GLU A 400 2.98 25.28 -13.07
CA GLU A 400 3.56 26.51 -13.58
C GLU A 400 4.82 26.83 -12.78
N GLY A 401 5.97 26.45 -13.33
CA GLY A 401 7.25 26.50 -12.62
C GLY A 401 7.23 25.66 -11.34
N ASN A 402 7.47 26.31 -10.20
CA ASN A 402 7.46 25.67 -8.87
C ASN A 402 6.07 25.67 -8.21
N TRP A 403 5.00 26.04 -8.93
CA TRP A 403 3.64 26.05 -8.43
C TRP A 403 2.82 24.92 -9.05
N LEU A 404 2.07 24.23 -8.21
CA LEU A 404 1.10 23.21 -8.61
C LEU A 404 -0.28 23.85 -8.64
N LYS A 405 -0.95 23.79 -9.79
CA LYS A 405 -2.37 24.15 -9.90
C LYS A 405 -3.20 22.96 -9.41
N ILE A 406 -4.06 23.20 -8.43
CA ILE A 406 -4.89 22.19 -7.80
C ILE A 406 -6.37 22.49 -8.05
N SER A 407 -7.20 21.45 -8.15
CA SER A 407 -8.66 21.55 -8.31
C SER A 407 -9.44 21.11 -7.07
N LYS A 408 -8.83 20.30 -6.19
CA LYS A 408 -9.40 19.83 -4.93
C LYS A 408 -8.33 19.87 -3.82
N PRO A 409 -8.71 20.09 -2.56
CA PRO A 409 -10.08 20.39 -2.10
C PRO A 409 -10.51 21.84 -2.35
N ILE A 410 -9.55 22.73 -2.64
CA ILE A 410 -9.77 24.15 -2.98
C ILE A 410 -9.06 24.41 -4.30
N GLU A 411 -9.74 25.01 -5.27
CA GLU A 411 -9.11 25.41 -6.52
C GLU A 411 -8.09 26.54 -6.28
N GLY A 412 -6.87 26.40 -6.79
CA GLY A 412 -5.84 27.43 -6.69
C GLY A 412 -4.44 26.88 -6.93
N TYR A 413 -3.42 27.55 -6.38
CA TYR A 413 -2.02 27.21 -6.55
C TYR A 413 -1.32 27.01 -5.21
N VAL A 414 -0.46 25.99 -5.13
CA VAL A 414 0.41 25.72 -3.98
C VAL A 414 1.85 25.56 -4.43
N HIS A 415 2.82 25.87 -3.57
CA HIS A 415 4.23 25.69 -3.89
C HIS A 415 4.61 24.21 -3.82
N ARG A 416 5.32 23.70 -4.84
CA ARG A 416 5.70 22.28 -4.96
C ARG A 416 6.46 21.76 -3.74
N ASP A 417 7.42 22.53 -3.22
CA ASP A 417 8.27 22.13 -2.09
C ASP A 417 7.51 21.98 -0.76
N LEU A 418 6.28 22.50 -0.69
CA LEU A 418 5.38 22.36 0.47
C LEU A 418 4.41 21.19 0.29
N THR A 419 4.72 20.27 -0.65
CA THR A 419 3.95 19.08 -0.95
C THR A 419 4.86 17.87 -1.10
N LYS A 420 4.31 16.67 -0.92
CA LYS A 420 5.02 15.40 -1.17
C LYS A 420 4.10 14.39 -1.84
N SER A 421 4.67 13.45 -2.57
CA SER A 421 3.92 12.39 -3.27
C SER A 421 3.35 11.32 -2.34
N SER A 422 3.81 11.28 -1.09
CA SER A 422 3.32 10.37 -0.05
C SER A 422 3.38 11.02 1.32
N TYR A 423 2.60 10.57 2.29
CA TYR A 423 2.68 11.08 3.66
C TYR A 423 2.59 9.97 4.70
N CYS A 424 3.09 10.24 5.90
CA CYS A 424 3.04 9.29 7.00
C CYS A 424 1.74 9.47 7.78
N VAL A 425 1.06 8.35 8.05
CA VAL A 425 0.06 8.22 9.12
C VAL A 425 0.48 7.07 10.01
N PHE A 426 -0.19 6.90 11.14
CA PHE A 426 0.09 5.85 12.10
C PHE A 426 -1.16 5.01 12.31
N VAL A 427 -0.98 3.71 12.48
CA VAL A 427 -2.07 2.80 12.85
C VAL A 427 -2.69 3.24 14.17
N ASN A 428 -4.00 3.41 14.20
CA ASN A 428 -4.77 3.80 15.39
C ASN A 428 -6.12 3.07 15.37
N ASP A 429 -6.07 1.75 15.47
CA ASP A 429 -7.25 0.90 15.52
C ASP A 429 -7.72 0.80 16.98
N PRO A 430 -8.98 1.15 17.31
CA PRO A 430 -9.53 0.94 18.65
C PRO A 430 -9.66 -0.56 19.01
N ASN A 431 -9.59 -1.47 18.05
CA ASN A 431 -9.64 -2.92 18.24
C ASN A 431 -8.45 -3.59 17.53
N PRO A 432 -7.21 -3.38 18.00
CA PRO A 432 -6.01 -3.88 17.32
C PRO A 432 -5.96 -5.43 17.32
N PRO A 433 -5.28 -6.05 16.33
CA PRO A 433 -4.45 -5.42 15.30
C PRO A 433 -5.23 -4.97 14.05
N LEU A 434 -4.72 -3.92 13.38
CA LEU A 434 -5.28 -3.41 12.13
C LEU A 434 -5.02 -4.37 10.98
N LYS A 435 -6.06 -4.71 10.22
CA LYS A 435 -5.96 -5.57 9.03
C LYS A 435 -5.67 -4.76 7.77
N VAL A 436 -4.51 -4.99 7.16
CA VAL A 436 -4.15 -4.46 5.83
C VAL A 436 -4.75 -5.37 4.75
N ARG A 437 -5.38 -4.79 3.73
CA ARG A 437 -6.10 -5.54 2.70
C ARG A 437 -5.48 -5.38 1.31
N SER A 438 -5.74 -6.34 0.43
CA SER A 438 -5.24 -6.33 -0.95
C SER A 438 -5.97 -5.34 -1.87
N GLY A 439 -7.09 -4.77 -1.42
CA GLY A 439 -7.88 -3.77 -2.15
C GLY A 439 -8.73 -2.90 -1.23
N ALA A 440 -9.27 -1.82 -1.80
CA ALA A 440 -10.11 -0.85 -1.10
C ALA A 440 -11.51 -1.43 -0.79
N GLY A 441 -11.63 -2.18 0.30
CA GLY A 441 -12.90 -2.74 0.76
C GLY A 441 -12.75 -3.88 1.77
N THR A 442 -13.77 -4.12 2.58
CA THR A 442 -13.76 -5.20 3.59
C THR A 442 -13.85 -6.61 3.01
N ASN A 443 -14.21 -6.75 1.73
CA ASN A 443 -14.31 -8.04 1.04
C ASN A 443 -12.96 -8.52 0.48
N PHE A 444 -11.94 -7.67 0.44
CA PHE A 444 -10.61 -8.04 -0.03
C PHE A 444 -9.83 -8.84 1.01
N SER A 445 -8.96 -9.72 0.55
CA SER A 445 -8.11 -10.57 1.40
C SER A 445 -7.20 -9.73 2.29
N VAL A 446 -6.95 -10.23 3.50
CA VAL A 446 -6.01 -9.62 4.44
C VAL A 446 -4.59 -10.00 4.01
N VAL A 447 -3.74 -8.98 3.79
CA VAL A 447 -2.33 -9.11 3.42
C VAL A 447 -1.48 -9.33 4.67
N THR A 448 -1.71 -8.52 5.70
CA THR A 448 -1.03 -8.61 7.00
C THR A 448 -1.86 -7.92 8.09
N GLU A 449 -1.42 -8.06 9.34
CA GLU A 449 -1.92 -7.32 10.49
C GLU A 449 -0.82 -6.42 11.06
N LEU A 450 -1.19 -5.20 11.49
CA LEU A 450 -0.28 -4.19 12.03
C LEU A 450 -0.75 -3.71 13.41
N THR A 451 0.21 -3.40 14.30
CA THR A 451 -0.07 -2.86 15.63
C THR A 451 -0.24 -1.34 15.58
N ASN A 452 -0.94 -0.78 16.57
CA ASN A 452 -1.04 0.67 16.73
C ASN A 452 0.35 1.32 16.83
N GLY A 453 0.45 2.54 16.33
CA GLY A 453 1.72 3.28 16.22
C GLY A 453 2.59 2.91 15.04
N THR A 454 2.27 1.82 14.31
CA THR A 454 3.03 1.47 13.09
C THR A 454 2.92 2.60 12.07
N PRO A 455 4.04 3.18 11.60
CA PRO A 455 4.00 4.20 10.56
C PRO A 455 3.64 3.59 9.21
N LEU A 456 2.72 4.23 8.51
CA LEU A 456 2.22 3.85 7.20
C LEU A 456 2.59 4.96 6.20
N ASN A 457 3.24 4.59 5.11
CA ASN A 457 3.46 5.53 4.01
C ASN A 457 2.28 5.46 3.06
N VAL A 458 1.45 6.50 3.05
CA VAL A 458 0.26 6.61 2.22
C VAL A 458 0.63 7.17 0.86
N ILE A 459 0.32 6.41 -0.18
CA ILE A 459 0.65 6.71 -1.58
C ILE A 459 -0.60 6.94 -2.44
N GLY A 460 -1.78 6.97 -1.84
CA GLY A 460 -3.05 7.22 -2.53
C GLY A 460 -4.25 7.03 -1.62
N THR A 461 -5.43 7.43 -2.09
CA THR A 461 -6.70 7.16 -1.39
C THR A 461 -7.79 6.74 -2.37
N ASP A 462 -8.58 5.75 -1.96
CA ASP A 462 -9.76 5.23 -2.68
C ASP A 462 -10.95 5.34 -1.73
N ASP A 463 -11.76 6.38 -1.89
CA ASP A 463 -12.80 6.80 -0.94
C ASP A 463 -12.26 6.92 0.50
N ASN A 464 -12.72 6.05 1.40
CA ASN A 464 -12.32 6.01 2.80
C ASN A 464 -11.15 5.04 3.06
N TRP A 465 -10.50 4.55 2.01
CA TRP A 465 -9.33 3.68 2.11
C TRP A 465 -8.06 4.43 1.74
N LEU A 466 -7.01 4.24 2.52
CA LEU A 466 -5.67 4.71 2.23
C LEU A 466 -4.90 3.56 1.56
N ARG A 467 -4.32 3.83 0.40
CA ARG A 467 -3.36 2.93 -0.25
C ARG A 467 -1.97 3.20 0.33
N ILE A 468 -1.31 2.16 0.80
CA ILE A 468 0.02 2.22 1.43
C ILE A 468 1.01 1.35 0.67
N ASP A 469 2.30 1.71 0.69
CA ASP A 469 3.40 0.88 0.16
C ASP A 469 4.37 0.41 1.25
N LYS A 470 4.32 1.02 2.44
CA LYS A 470 5.12 0.66 3.62
C LYS A 470 4.24 0.60 4.87
N PRO A 471 4.49 -0.35 5.79
CA PRO A 471 5.57 -1.35 5.76
C PRO A 471 5.35 -2.48 4.75
N VAL A 472 4.13 -2.61 4.21
CA VAL A 472 3.76 -3.52 3.13
C VAL A 472 2.80 -2.81 2.18
N GLU A 473 2.73 -3.23 0.93
CA GLU A 473 1.72 -2.75 -0.02
C GLU A 473 0.32 -3.24 0.37
N GLY A 474 -0.65 -2.33 0.36
CA GLY A 474 -2.05 -2.67 0.59
C GLY A 474 -2.94 -1.48 0.90
N TYR A 475 -4.09 -1.77 1.52
CA TYR A 475 -5.15 -0.82 1.81
C TYR A 475 -5.58 -0.90 3.28
N VAL A 476 -5.73 0.26 3.91
CA VAL A 476 -6.25 0.40 5.28
C VAL A 476 -7.38 1.42 5.32
N PHE A 477 -8.31 1.28 6.26
CA PHE A 477 -9.42 2.21 6.38
C PHE A 477 -8.99 3.49 7.10
N THR A 478 -9.32 4.66 6.57
CA THR A 478 -8.80 5.96 7.03
C THR A 478 -9.10 6.24 8.50
N SER A 479 -10.26 5.81 9.02
CA SER A 479 -10.65 6.06 10.42
C SER A 479 -9.91 5.18 11.44
N LEU A 480 -9.10 4.22 10.98
CA LEU A 480 -8.25 3.36 11.80
C LEU A 480 -6.78 3.85 11.78
N THR A 481 -6.56 5.10 11.36
CA THR A 481 -5.26 5.74 11.29
C THR A 481 -5.31 7.11 11.95
N SER A 482 -4.15 7.63 12.33
CA SER A 482 -3.96 8.97 12.90
C SER A 482 -2.81 9.67 12.21
N SER A 483 -2.90 10.99 12.02
CA SER A 483 -1.79 11.81 11.51
C SER A 483 -0.67 12.00 12.53
N LEU A 484 -0.92 11.63 13.79
CA LEU A 484 0.01 11.73 14.91
C LEU A 484 0.07 10.40 15.64
N HIS A 485 1.25 10.04 16.12
CA HIS A 485 1.44 8.95 17.09
C HIS A 485 2.09 9.48 18.36
N ARG A 486 1.77 8.89 19.50
CA ARG A 486 2.34 9.28 20.80
C ARG A 486 3.20 8.17 21.34
N VAL A 487 4.42 8.55 21.72
CA VAL A 487 5.41 7.68 22.38
C VAL A 487 6.07 8.45 23.51
N PHE A 488 6.83 7.76 24.36
CA PHE A 488 7.63 8.33 25.42
C PHE A 488 9.11 8.13 25.14
N ALA A 489 9.95 9.08 25.55
CA ALA A 489 11.39 8.87 25.58
C ALA A 489 11.74 7.72 26.54
N ALA A 490 12.59 6.80 26.10
CA ALA A 490 12.87 5.53 26.78
C ALA A 490 14.32 5.07 26.56
N ASP A 491 15.28 5.99 26.64
CA ASP A 491 16.69 5.67 26.47
C ASP A 491 17.23 4.93 27.71
N ALA A 492 17.93 3.81 27.51
CA ALA A 492 18.61 3.10 28.60
C ALA A 492 19.73 3.94 29.22
N ASN A 493 20.24 4.94 28.50
CA ASN A 493 21.24 5.90 28.93
C ASN A 493 20.71 7.34 28.76
N PRO A 494 19.75 7.78 29.60
CA PRO A 494 19.13 9.09 29.45
C PRO A 494 20.16 10.24 29.62
N PRO A 495 19.93 11.42 29.01
CA PRO A 495 18.73 11.80 28.26
C PRO A 495 18.77 11.41 26.75
N LEU A 496 17.61 11.14 26.17
CA LEU A 496 17.42 10.85 24.75
C LEU A 496 17.78 12.06 23.89
N ASN A 497 18.66 11.86 22.91
CA ASN A 497 19.08 12.94 22.00
C ASN A 497 18.09 13.16 20.86
N VAL A 498 17.69 14.42 20.65
CA VAL A 498 16.90 14.88 19.50
C VAL A 498 17.85 15.45 18.46
N ARG A 499 17.69 15.05 17.20
CA ARG A 499 18.61 15.40 16.10
C ARG A 499 17.92 16.15 14.96
N SER A 500 18.70 16.89 14.17
CA SER A 500 18.18 17.63 13.01
C SER A 500 17.74 16.75 11.84
N GLY A 501 18.16 15.47 11.82
CA GLY A 501 17.79 14.50 10.79
C GLY A 501 17.87 13.05 11.28
N PRO A 502 17.41 12.08 10.46
CA PRO A 502 17.37 10.67 10.80
C PRO A 502 18.77 10.05 10.70
N GLY A 503 19.49 10.03 11.81
CA GLY A 503 20.80 9.39 11.92
C GLY A 503 21.68 9.98 13.01
N THR A 504 22.62 9.20 13.53
CA THR A 504 23.52 9.64 14.61
C THR A 504 24.59 10.64 14.18
N THR A 505 24.73 10.90 12.88
CA THR A 505 25.65 11.90 12.30
C THR A 505 25.05 13.31 12.24
N TYR A 506 23.72 13.43 12.36
CA TYR A 506 23.04 14.72 12.38
C TYR A 506 23.26 15.46 13.71
N GLU A 507 23.25 16.79 13.63
CA GLU A 507 23.44 17.68 14.78
C GLU A 507 22.40 17.43 15.87
N LYS A 508 22.83 17.52 17.14
CA LYS A 508 21.94 17.44 18.30
C LYS A 508 21.23 18.78 18.45
N VAL A 509 19.91 18.79 18.38
CA VAL A 509 19.05 19.98 18.50
C VAL A 509 18.26 20.03 19.81
N GLY A 510 18.29 18.95 20.59
CA GLY A 510 17.63 18.88 21.90
C GLY A 510 17.95 17.60 22.66
N GLN A 511 17.50 17.53 23.90
CA GLN A 511 17.58 16.34 24.76
C GLN A 511 16.28 16.20 25.56
N LEU A 512 15.89 14.96 25.83
CA LEU A 512 14.62 14.61 26.46
C LEU A 512 14.87 13.60 27.58
N ASP A 513 14.32 13.87 28.77
CA ASP A 513 14.34 12.90 29.85
C ASP A 513 13.39 11.74 29.54
N ASN A 514 13.66 10.57 30.10
CA ASN A 514 12.74 9.44 29.96
C ASN A 514 11.35 9.79 30.47
N ASN A 515 10.33 9.15 29.90
CA ASN A 515 8.91 9.41 30.16
C ASN A 515 8.41 10.77 29.66
N THR A 516 9.25 11.57 28.98
CA THR A 516 8.79 12.73 28.22
C THR A 516 7.91 12.27 27.06
N ALA A 517 6.67 12.74 27.00
CA ALA A 517 5.74 12.43 25.92
C ALA A 517 6.15 13.14 24.63
N LEU A 518 6.16 12.39 23.53
CA LEU A 518 6.58 12.83 22.20
C LEU A 518 5.40 12.74 21.25
N THR A 519 5.16 13.81 20.50
CA THR A 519 4.19 13.77 19.39
C THR A 519 4.96 13.48 18.10
N VAL A 520 4.79 12.28 17.58
CA VAL A 520 5.40 11.79 16.35
C VAL A 520 4.54 12.21 15.16
N VAL A 521 5.17 12.80 14.15
CA VAL A 521 4.52 13.36 12.95
C VAL A 521 5.00 12.71 11.66
N ASP A 522 6.16 12.04 11.68
CA ASP A 522 6.73 11.36 10.52
C ASP A 522 7.67 10.24 10.98
N ALA A 523 8.04 9.35 10.06
CA ALA A 523 9.04 8.33 10.30
C ALA A 523 9.93 8.13 9.06
N GLY A 524 11.18 7.78 9.29
CA GLY A 524 12.19 7.61 8.25
C GLY A 524 13.22 6.56 8.63
N LEU A 525 14.03 6.15 7.66
CA LEU A 525 15.17 5.26 7.90
C LEU A 525 16.46 6.05 7.74
N ASP A 526 17.47 5.76 8.55
CA ASP A 526 18.82 6.24 8.32
C ASP A 526 19.55 5.39 7.25
N GLY A 527 20.80 5.76 6.94
CA GLY A 527 21.63 5.05 5.95
C GLY A 527 21.99 3.61 6.34
N GLN A 528 21.70 3.19 7.57
CA GLN A 528 21.89 1.84 8.08
C GLN A 528 20.56 1.07 8.19
N GLY A 529 19.45 1.68 7.81
CA GLY A 529 18.11 1.08 7.86
C GLY A 529 17.48 1.11 9.25
N ALA A 530 18.06 1.80 10.24
CA ALA A 530 17.42 1.98 11.53
C ALA A 530 16.31 3.03 11.42
N ARG A 531 15.21 2.82 12.15
CA ARG A 531 14.04 3.71 12.07
C ARG A 531 14.18 4.89 13.04
N TRP A 532 13.91 6.07 12.51
CA TRP A 532 13.86 7.33 13.23
C TRP A 532 12.46 7.94 13.14
N LEU A 533 12.00 8.48 14.26
CA LEU A 533 10.71 9.16 14.40
C LEU A 533 10.94 10.66 14.40
N ARG A 534 10.23 11.39 13.53
CA ARG A 534 10.20 12.85 13.56
C ARG A 534 9.16 13.30 14.56
N ILE A 535 9.56 14.15 15.50
CA ILE A 535 8.69 14.68 16.55
C ILE A 535 8.42 16.17 16.33
N SER A 536 7.26 16.64 16.80
CA SER A 536 6.86 18.05 16.81
C SER A 536 6.73 18.65 18.21
N SER A 537 6.59 17.80 19.24
CA SER A 537 6.47 18.19 20.65
C SER A 537 7.25 17.20 21.52
N PRO A 538 7.94 17.65 22.59
CA PRO A 538 8.00 19.04 23.10
C PRO A 538 8.94 19.96 22.31
N CYS A 539 9.70 19.41 21.38
CA CYS A 539 10.53 20.15 20.43
C CYS A 539 10.50 19.45 19.07
N SER A 540 10.93 20.14 18.02
CA SER A 540 11.01 19.54 16.69
C SER A 540 12.38 18.90 16.43
N GLY A 541 12.37 17.69 15.87
CA GLY A 541 13.57 16.98 15.44
C GLY A 541 13.31 15.50 15.26
N TRP A 542 14.37 14.69 15.28
CA TRP A 542 14.34 13.25 15.05
C TRP A 542 14.91 12.50 16.25
N VAL A 543 14.23 11.42 16.66
CA VAL A 543 14.68 10.49 17.70
C VAL A 543 14.72 9.08 17.13
N LEU A 544 15.59 8.22 17.65
CA LEU A 544 15.67 6.83 17.22
C LEU A 544 14.50 6.04 17.81
N GLU A 545 13.71 5.34 16.98
CA GLU A 545 12.48 4.65 17.41
C GLU A 545 12.75 3.65 18.55
N SER A 546 13.87 2.93 18.49
CA SER A 546 14.25 1.94 19.51
C SER A 546 14.59 2.53 20.88
N LEU A 547 14.69 3.86 20.99
CA LEU A 547 14.89 4.60 22.24
C LEU A 547 13.61 5.32 22.67
N THR A 548 12.49 4.93 22.10
CA THR A 548 11.14 5.38 22.48
C THR A 548 10.29 4.18 22.87
N SER A 549 9.18 4.43 23.55
CA SER A 549 8.27 3.38 23.99
C SER A 549 6.83 3.88 23.91
N ASP A 550 5.90 3.03 23.49
CA ASP A 550 4.45 3.29 23.56
C ASP A 550 3.93 3.26 25.01
N ARG A 551 4.81 2.97 25.98
CA ARG A 551 4.53 2.91 27.41
C ARG A 551 5.59 3.65 28.19
N LEU A 552 5.22 4.17 29.34
CA LEU A 552 6.16 4.75 30.29
C LEU A 552 7.15 3.67 30.79
N MET A 553 8.42 4.06 30.94
CA MET A 553 9.50 3.25 31.47
C MET A 553 9.51 3.30 33.01
N GLY A 554 9.54 2.13 33.66
CA GLY A 554 9.59 2.01 35.12
C GLY A 554 8.23 2.17 35.81
N SER A 555 8.15 1.78 37.09
CA SER A 555 6.92 1.74 37.89
C SER A 555 6.45 3.12 38.42
N GLY A 556 6.85 4.22 37.78
CA GLY A 556 6.47 5.57 38.18
C GLY A 556 6.28 6.51 36.98
N ILE A 557 5.32 7.42 37.09
CA ILE A 557 4.87 8.37 36.07
C ILE A 557 5.17 9.80 36.55
N ASN A 558 5.84 10.62 35.74
CA ASN A 558 6.09 12.01 36.09
C ASN A 558 4.84 12.89 35.83
N PRO A 559 4.61 13.95 36.61
CA PRO A 559 3.65 14.98 36.24
C PRO A 559 3.98 15.61 34.87
N PRO A 560 2.99 16.19 34.16
CA PRO A 560 3.24 16.95 32.94
C PRO A 560 4.38 17.96 33.10
N ALA A 561 5.29 18.00 32.12
CA ALA A 561 6.38 18.97 32.12
C ALA A 561 5.84 20.41 32.08
N SER A 562 6.48 21.33 32.80
CA SER A 562 6.00 22.70 32.99
C SER A 562 5.96 23.54 31.73
N ASN A 563 6.68 23.15 30.68
CA ASN A 563 6.71 23.82 29.38
C ASN A 563 5.61 23.36 28.42
N LEU A 564 4.85 22.32 28.76
CA LEU A 564 3.71 21.87 27.95
C LEU A 564 2.58 22.90 28.01
N SER A 565 1.93 23.14 26.87
CA SER A 565 0.71 23.94 26.82
C SER A 565 -0.41 23.25 27.60
N GLU A 566 -1.41 24.02 28.01
CA GLU A 566 -2.56 23.50 28.77
C GLU A 566 -3.27 22.34 28.04
N SER A 567 -3.43 22.45 26.73
CA SER A 567 -4.00 21.38 25.90
C SER A 567 -3.12 20.11 25.88
N GLU A 568 -1.80 20.26 25.86
CA GLU A 568 -0.87 19.13 25.90
C GLU A 568 -0.86 18.45 27.28
N GLN A 569 -0.98 19.23 28.35
CA GLN A 569 -1.13 18.72 29.72
C GLN A 569 -2.44 17.95 29.88
N TYR A 570 -3.55 18.45 29.32
CA TYR A 570 -4.82 17.72 29.27
C TYR A 570 -4.63 16.35 28.63
N ASP A 571 -4.01 16.32 27.45
CA ASP A 571 -3.86 15.08 26.68
C ASP A 571 -2.96 14.08 27.40
N TYR A 572 -1.86 14.56 28.00
CA TYR A 572 -0.96 13.74 28.81
C TYR A 572 -1.69 13.06 29.97
N CYS A 573 -2.44 13.84 30.76
CA CYS A 573 -3.21 13.33 31.88
C CYS A 573 -4.34 12.39 31.43
N ALA A 574 -5.05 12.73 30.34
CA ALA A 574 -6.14 11.92 29.81
C ALA A 574 -5.66 10.52 29.37
N GLU A 575 -4.47 10.46 28.77
CA GLU A 575 -3.84 9.22 28.35
C GLU A 575 -3.48 8.34 29.55
N ILE A 576 -2.88 8.90 30.60
CA ILE A 576 -2.55 8.15 31.82
C ILE A 576 -3.81 7.62 32.51
N ILE A 577 -4.87 8.45 32.61
CA ILE A 577 -6.16 8.02 33.16
C ILE A 577 -6.67 6.81 32.37
N THR A 578 -6.72 6.90 31.04
CA THR A 578 -7.24 5.83 30.18
C THR A 578 -6.37 4.57 30.25
N HIS A 579 -5.04 4.72 30.28
CA HIS A 579 -4.10 3.60 30.39
C HIS A 579 -4.25 2.84 31.72
N ASN A 580 -4.59 3.54 32.79
CA ASN A 580 -4.86 2.93 34.11
C ASN A 580 -6.32 2.44 34.26
N GLY A 581 -7.00 2.18 33.14
CA GLY A 581 -8.36 1.64 33.11
C GLY A 581 -9.46 2.66 33.45
N GLY A 582 -9.11 3.94 33.50
CA GLY A 582 -10.03 5.02 33.84
C GLY A 582 -10.91 5.47 32.69
N THR A 583 -12.10 5.97 33.02
CA THR A 583 -13.04 6.55 32.06
C THR A 583 -13.05 8.06 32.18
N LEU A 584 -12.87 8.78 31.07
CA LEU A 584 -12.94 10.25 31.09
C LEU A 584 -14.37 10.74 31.34
N ARG A 585 -14.57 11.40 32.48
CA ARG A 585 -15.79 12.10 32.89
C ARG A 585 -15.75 13.58 32.50
N LYS A 586 -16.79 14.35 32.87
CA LYS A 586 -16.83 15.82 32.65
C LYS A 586 -15.68 16.56 33.35
N ARG A 587 -15.28 16.03 34.52
CA ARG A 587 -14.11 16.44 35.30
C ARG A 587 -13.33 15.19 35.65
N ASN A 588 -12.02 15.23 35.45
CA ASN A 588 -11.15 14.14 35.84
C ASN A 588 -9.99 14.68 36.66
N LEU A 589 -9.64 13.95 37.70
CA LEU A 589 -8.52 14.23 38.58
C LEU A 589 -7.46 13.16 38.37
N ILE A 590 -6.19 13.56 38.35
CA ILE A 590 -5.06 12.64 38.40
C ILE A 590 -4.04 13.13 39.41
N SER A 591 -3.74 12.31 40.40
CA SER A 591 -2.70 12.57 41.40
C SER A 591 -1.45 11.78 41.08
N PHE A 592 -0.33 12.50 41.00
CA PHE A 592 1.02 11.96 40.94
C PHE A 592 1.54 11.88 42.37
N ARG A 593 1.46 10.68 42.97
CA ARG A 593 1.84 10.42 44.35
C ARG A 593 3.36 10.28 44.48
N LYS A 594 3.98 11.14 45.27
CA LYS A 594 5.33 10.88 45.78
C LYS A 594 5.22 9.92 46.97
N GLU A 595 6.08 8.91 47.01
CA GLU A 595 6.13 8.00 48.16
C GLU A 595 6.86 8.71 49.30
N THR A 596 6.11 9.19 50.29
CA THR A 596 6.66 9.93 51.42
C THR A 596 6.23 9.28 52.73
N SER A 597 7.13 9.29 53.72
CA SER A 597 6.80 8.71 55.01
C SER A 597 5.68 9.50 55.68
N THR A 598 4.69 8.79 56.22
CA THR A 598 3.57 9.36 56.99
C THR A 598 4.03 10.11 58.25
N LYS A 599 5.30 9.94 58.64
CA LYS A 599 5.97 10.53 59.81
C LYS A 599 6.69 11.85 59.51
N VAL A 600 6.70 12.31 58.26
CA VAL A 600 7.33 13.57 57.86
C VAL A 600 6.72 14.78 58.60
N ASN A 601 7.52 15.84 58.76
CA ASN A 601 7.13 17.09 59.43
C ASN A 601 6.54 16.90 60.82
N ASP A 602 7.26 16.17 61.67
CA ASP A 602 6.82 15.81 63.01
C ASP A 602 5.43 15.16 62.99
N TRP A 603 5.28 14.12 62.18
CA TRP A 603 4.07 13.29 62.08
C TRP A 603 2.86 13.96 61.42
N HIS A 604 2.95 15.22 61.02
CA HIS A 604 1.84 15.97 60.42
C HIS A 604 1.62 15.65 58.93
N GLY A 605 2.60 15.09 58.22
CA GLY A 605 2.51 14.87 56.77
C GLY A 605 2.93 16.11 55.95
N CYS A 606 2.76 16.06 54.63
CA CYS A 606 3.10 17.17 53.73
C CYS A 606 2.22 17.21 52.48
N TYR A 607 2.35 18.28 51.69
CA TYR A 607 1.69 18.48 50.39
C TYR A 607 2.71 18.43 49.25
N ASP A 608 3.33 17.27 49.05
CA ASP A 608 4.37 17.03 48.04
C ASP A 608 3.85 16.25 46.82
N ASP A 609 2.58 15.85 46.82
CA ASP A 609 1.90 15.31 45.66
C ASP A 609 1.38 16.42 44.74
N ILE A 610 1.22 16.07 43.47
CA ILE A 610 0.63 16.95 42.47
C ILE A 610 -0.67 16.34 41.96
N THR A 611 -1.78 17.07 42.07
CA THR A 611 -3.04 16.72 41.43
C THR A 611 -3.26 17.61 40.21
N TYR A 612 -3.61 17.02 39.07
CA TYR A 612 -4.15 17.74 37.93
C TYR A 612 -5.65 17.52 37.84
N MET A 613 -6.41 18.60 37.60
CA MET A 613 -7.77 18.50 37.08
C MET A 613 -7.78 18.81 35.60
N ILE A 614 -8.42 17.94 34.83
CA ILE A 614 -8.56 18.10 33.39
C ILE A 614 -10.03 18.08 32.97
N TRP A 615 -10.37 18.92 31.99
CA TRP A 615 -11.68 18.91 31.36
C TRP A 615 -11.66 19.48 29.94
N LYS A 616 -12.74 19.25 29.22
CA LYS A 616 -12.96 19.80 27.89
C LYS A 616 -14.31 20.50 27.86
N ASP A 617 -14.36 21.71 27.31
CA ASP A 617 -15.58 22.48 27.08
C ASP A 617 -15.52 23.20 25.73
N GLY A 618 -16.46 24.14 25.49
CA GLY A 618 -16.54 24.88 24.23
C GLY A 618 -15.33 25.79 23.94
N ALA A 619 -14.53 26.14 24.96
CA ALA A 619 -13.32 26.93 24.81
C ALA A 619 -12.08 26.08 24.52
N GLY A 620 -12.13 24.77 24.78
CA GLY A 620 -11.03 23.85 24.46
C GLY A 620 -10.77 22.82 25.56
N LYS A 621 -9.51 22.37 25.61
CA LYS A 621 -8.97 21.45 26.61
C LYS A 621 -8.29 22.26 27.71
N HIS A 622 -8.57 21.94 28.96
CA HIS A 622 -8.09 22.66 30.13
C HIS A 622 -7.40 21.72 31.10
N ALA A 623 -6.35 22.21 31.76
CA ALA A 623 -5.56 21.45 32.71
C ALA A 623 -5.05 22.37 33.83
N CYS A 624 -5.48 22.10 35.06
CA CYS A 624 -5.11 22.88 36.24
C CYS A 624 -4.34 22.02 37.22
N LYS A 625 -3.17 22.51 37.65
CA LYS A 625 -2.30 21.87 38.65
C LYS A 625 -2.69 22.31 40.05
N TYR A 626 -2.62 21.42 41.04
CA TYR A 626 -2.82 21.70 42.46
C TYR A 626 -1.75 21.00 43.31
N ALA A 627 -1.32 21.67 44.38
CA ALA A 627 -0.57 21.01 45.45
C ALA A 627 -1.54 20.17 46.28
N SER A 628 -1.16 18.93 46.57
CA SER A 628 -2.07 17.96 47.18
C SER A 628 -1.32 16.96 48.04
N ASN A 629 -2.07 16.13 48.74
CA ASN A 629 -1.58 15.02 49.53
C ASN A 629 -2.52 13.82 49.36
N THR A 630 -1.97 12.66 49.10
CA THR A 630 -2.71 11.40 48.90
C THR A 630 -2.35 10.33 49.94
N GLU A 631 -1.54 10.69 50.92
CA GLU A 631 -1.04 9.82 51.99
C GLU A 631 -1.60 10.22 53.36
N PRO A 632 -1.74 9.29 54.33
CA PRO A 632 -2.16 9.64 55.67
C PRO A 632 -1.02 10.30 56.46
N SER A 633 -1.40 11.00 57.52
CA SER A 633 -0.49 11.55 58.52
C SER A 633 -0.50 10.67 59.78
N SER A 634 0.68 10.35 60.30
CA SER A 634 0.81 9.55 61.52
C SER A 634 0.40 10.26 62.82
N GLN A 635 -0.16 11.48 62.76
CA GLN A 635 -0.84 12.09 63.90
C GLN A 635 -2.10 11.31 64.35
N TYR A 636 -2.67 10.46 63.47
CA TYR A 636 -3.85 9.63 63.75
C TYR A 636 -3.53 8.15 64.02
N GLU A 637 -2.25 7.79 63.96
CA GLU A 637 -1.76 6.42 64.12
C GLU A 637 -1.92 5.90 65.57
N ASP A 638 -2.12 4.58 65.72
CA ASP A 638 -2.02 3.90 67.01
C ASP A 638 -0.57 3.49 67.33
N SER A 639 0.30 4.47 67.60
CA SER A 639 1.72 4.27 67.91
C SER A 639 2.19 5.06 69.14
N ASN A 640 3.47 4.91 69.53
CA ASN A 640 4.13 5.65 70.62
C ASN A 640 4.34 7.15 70.31
N ASN A 641 3.58 7.74 69.38
CA ASN A 641 3.67 9.14 69.01
C ASN A 641 3.17 10.03 70.17
N PRO A 642 4.02 10.89 70.77
CA PRO A 642 3.61 11.78 71.85
C PRO A 642 2.63 12.89 71.41
N LEU A 643 2.42 13.07 70.09
CA LEU A 643 1.44 13.97 69.48
C LEU A 643 0.14 13.27 69.06
N ALA A 644 -0.01 11.95 69.23
CA ALA A 644 -1.24 11.23 68.91
C ALA A 644 -2.37 11.67 69.86
N ASP A 645 -3.04 12.75 69.50
CA ASP A 645 -4.09 13.39 70.28
C ASP A 645 -5.38 12.57 70.17
N ARG A 646 -5.61 11.63 71.10
CA ARG A 646 -6.89 11.01 71.54
C ARG A 646 -7.92 10.52 70.49
N ASN A 647 -7.68 10.70 69.20
CA ASN A 647 -8.57 10.51 68.06
C ASN A 647 -7.90 9.60 67.03
N ARG A 648 -7.42 8.44 67.50
CA ARG A 648 -6.85 7.40 66.64
C ARG A 648 -7.86 6.99 65.56
N MET A 649 -7.40 6.90 64.32
CA MET A 649 -8.22 6.52 63.17
C MET A 649 -7.50 5.44 62.37
N GLY A 650 -8.25 4.45 61.89
CA GLY A 650 -7.69 3.36 61.11
C GLY A 650 -8.55 2.11 61.20
N VAL A 651 -8.02 1.00 60.69
CA VAL A 651 -8.59 -0.33 60.79
C VAL A 651 -7.47 -1.27 61.23
N ASP A 652 -7.71 -2.12 62.22
CA ASP A 652 -6.81 -3.22 62.58
C ASP A 652 -6.92 -4.32 61.51
N ALA A 653 -6.00 -4.28 60.54
CA ALA A 653 -6.02 -5.11 59.35
C ALA A 653 -5.29 -6.45 59.55
N ASN A 654 -4.37 -6.54 60.50
CA ASN A 654 -3.61 -7.76 60.80
C ASN A 654 -4.07 -8.48 62.08
N GLY A 655 -4.95 -7.88 62.88
CA GLY A 655 -5.51 -8.43 64.10
C GLY A 655 -4.57 -8.33 65.32
N ASP A 656 -3.61 -7.40 65.31
CA ASP A 656 -2.63 -7.24 66.40
C ASP A 656 -3.14 -6.31 67.53
N GLY A 657 -4.33 -5.73 67.36
CA GLY A 657 -4.97 -4.83 68.31
C GLY A 657 -4.63 -3.35 68.14
N ARG A 658 -3.89 -2.97 67.08
CA ARG A 658 -3.55 -1.59 66.74
C ARG A 658 -4.30 -1.15 65.48
N LEU A 659 -4.68 0.13 65.41
CA LEU A 659 -5.33 0.69 64.22
C LEU A 659 -4.31 1.09 63.15
N ASP A 660 -4.43 0.51 61.96
CA ASP A 660 -3.56 0.79 60.82
C ASP A 660 -4.09 1.94 59.96
N LEU A 661 -3.22 2.91 59.70
CA LEU A 661 -3.50 3.97 58.73
C LEU A 661 -3.58 3.38 57.32
N GLY A 662 -4.39 4.01 56.48
CA GLY A 662 -4.61 3.50 55.13
C GLY A 662 -4.53 4.56 54.06
N ARG A 663 -4.04 4.16 52.88
CA ARG A 663 -4.09 4.98 51.67
C ARG A 663 -4.78 4.24 50.53
N LEU A 664 -5.35 4.98 49.58
CA LEU A 664 -5.84 4.37 48.35
C LEU A 664 -4.66 3.84 47.51
N PRO A 665 -4.73 2.60 47.00
CA PRO A 665 -3.80 2.10 46.00
C PRO A 665 -3.73 2.98 44.74
N GLU A 666 -2.70 2.76 43.92
CA GLU A 666 -2.71 3.23 42.54
C GLU A 666 -3.89 2.63 41.77
N GLY A 667 -4.52 3.43 40.91
CA GLY A 667 -5.67 3.01 40.12
C GLY A 667 -6.73 4.09 39.92
N TYR A 668 -7.84 3.68 39.30
CA TYR A 668 -8.98 4.53 38.97
C TYR A 668 -10.14 4.37 39.96
N TYR A 669 -10.71 5.51 40.35
CA TYR A 669 -11.81 5.65 41.29
C TYR A 669 -12.82 6.67 40.76
N GLU A 670 -14.00 6.70 41.35
CA GLU A 670 -15.05 7.65 41.00
C GLU A 670 -15.59 8.35 42.24
N TYR A 671 -15.80 9.65 42.09
CA TYR A 671 -16.22 10.55 43.16
C TYR A 671 -17.43 11.37 42.74
N LYS A 672 -18.12 11.93 43.73
CA LYS A 672 -19.18 12.93 43.55
C LYS A 672 -19.05 14.01 44.60
N THR A 673 -19.55 15.21 44.31
CA THR A 673 -19.60 16.29 45.30
C THR A 673 -20.55 15.93 46.46
N GLY A 674 -20.17 16.34 47.68
CA GLY A 674 -20.95 16.12 48.89
C GLY A 674 -20.60 17.13 49.99
N THR A 675 -21.19 16.93 51.16
CA THR A 675 -20.96 17.77 52.35
C THR A 675 -20.75 16.89 53.59
N SER A 676 -19.76 17.24 54.39
CA SER A 676 -19.50 16.71 55.72
C SER A 676 -19.82 17.76 56.78
N ALA A 677 -20.42 17.34 57.89
CA ALA A 677 -20.73 18.23 59.01
C ALA A 677 -19.46 18.85 59.64
N THR A 678 -18.32 18.14 59.57
CA THR A 678 -17.05 18.57 60.15
C THR A 678 -16.07 19.12 59.12
N LEU A 679 -16.07 18.58 57.90
CA LEU A 679 -15.10 18.93 56.85
C LEU A 679 -15.65 19.89 55.79
N GLY A 680 -16.94 20.23 55.85
CA GLY A 680 -17.58 21.11 54.88
C GLY A 680 -17.74 20.47 53.50
N LYS A 681 -17.31 21.15 52.45
CA LYS A 681 -17.40 20.69 51.05
C LYS A 681 -16.40 19.56 50.80
N VAL A 682 -16.87 18.39 50.36
CA VAL A 682 -16.03 17.21 50.16
C VAL A 682 -16.35 16.50 48.84
N LEU A 683 -15.40 15.74 48.29
CA LEU A 683 -15.75 14.70 47.32
C LEU A 683 -15.86 13.36 48.04
N CYS A 684 -16.95 12.65 47.77
CA CYS A 684 -17.21 11.33 48.33
C CYS A 684 -17.02 10.25 47.25
N PRO A 685 -16.38 9.11 47.57
CA PRO A 685 -16.35 7.95 46.70
C PRO A 685 -17.76 7.50 46.31
N THR A 686 -17.96 7.09 45.06
CA THR A 686 -19.23 6.52 44.60
C THR A 686 -19.39 5.04 44.94
N ALA A 687 -18.28 4.36 45.23
CA ALA A 687 -18.22 2.95 45.57
C ALA A 687 -17.21 2.69 46.70
N SER A 688 -17.33 1.51 47.33
CA SER A 688 -16.38 1.07 48.34
C SER A 688 -15.00 0.84 47.72
N ALA A 689 -13.95 1.29 48.39
CA ALA A 689 -12.56 1.07 47.98
C ALA A 689 -11.80 0.20 49.00
N MET A 690 -10.75 -0.47 48.53
CA MET A 690 -9.74 -1.10 49.39
C MET A 690 -8.63 -0.09 49.65
N ALA A 691 -8.10 -0.08 50.87
CA ALA A 691 -6.91 0.69 51.23
C ALA A 691 -5.73 -0.25 51.51
N GLU A 692 -4.54 0.16 51.08
CA GLU A 692 -3.26 -0.35 51.61
C GLU A 692 -3.13 0.09 53.06
N ARG A 693 -2.59 -0.78 53.93
CA ARG A 693 -2.54 -0.57 55.38
C ARG A 693 -1.11 -0.68 55.88
N ASP A 694 -0.61 0.36 56.55
CA ASP A 694 0.70 0.33 57.18
C ASP A 694 0.62 -0.47 58.49
N THR A 695 0.62 -1.79 58.36
CA THR A 695 0.57 -2.73 59.50
C THR A 695 1.90 -2.83 60.22
N SER A 696 2.99 -2.39 59.59
CA SER A 696 4.29 -2.34 60.23
C SER A 696 4.43 -1.13 61.16
N HIS A 697 3.62 -0.10 60.95
CA HIS A 697 3.70 1.20 61.61
C HIS A 697 5.09 1.83 61.45
N ASP A 698 5.79 1.52 60.36
CA ASP A 698 7.10 2.10 60.05
C ASP A 698 6.95 3.48 59.36
N GLY A 699 5.75 3.78 58.89
CA GLY A 699 5.38 5.01 58.20
C GLY A 699 5.54 4.93 56.69
N LEU A 700 5.73 3.74 56.12
CA LEU A 700 5.88 3.46 54.70
C LEU A 700 4.93 2.32 54.29
N PHE A 701 4.27 2.48 53.15
CA PHE A 701 3.36 1.46 52.64
C PHE A 701 4.10 0.48 51.74
N GLN A 702 4.34 -0.73 52.25
CA GLN A 702 5.14 -1.74 51.55
C GLN A 702 4.27 -2.63 50.64
N PRO A 703 4.81 -3.16 49.52
CA PRO A 703 4.04 -3.98 48.58
C PRO A 703 3.42 -5.27 49.16
N ASN A 704 3.94 -5.76 50.28
CA ASN A 704 3.50 -6.99 50.95
C ASN A 704 2.51 -6.73 52.11
N GLU A 705 2.14 -5.48 52.36
CA GLU A 705 1.19 -5.16 53.40
C GLU A 705 -0.25 -5.49 53.01
N PRO A 706 -1.10 -5.89 53.98
CA PRO A 706 -2.46 -6.29 53.69
C PRO A 706 -3.31 -5.11 53.23
N ARG A 707 -4.36 -5.42 52.46
CA ARG A 707 -5.39 -4.46 52.09
C ARG A 707 -6.65 -4.73 52.91
N ALA A 708 -7.23 -3.68 53.48
CA ALA A 708 -8.51 -3.74 54.18
C ALA A 708 -9.51 -2.74 53.59
N SER A 709 -10.80 -3.06 53.68
CA SER A 709 -11.84 -2.17 53.16
C SER A 709 -11.75 -0.79 53.82
N ALA A 710 -11.85 0.25 53.00
CA ALA A 710 -12.02 1.64 53.45
C ALA A 710 -13.47 2.11 53.27
N GLY A 711 -14.38 1.25 52.81
CA GLY A 711 -15.74 1.68 52.49
C GLY A 711 -15.72 2.89 51.56
N THR A 712 -16.51 3.91 51.90
CA THR A 712 -16.56 5.20 51.22
C THR A 712 -15.95 6.33 52.06
N THR A 713 -15.00 6.03 52.96
CA THR A 713 -14.45 7.01 53.92
C THR A 713 -13.21 7.76 53.42
N MET A 714 -12.64 7.39 52.27
CA MET A 714 -11.53 8.10 51.65
C MET A 714 -12.06 9.31 50.87
N LEU A 715 -12.16 10.47 51.52
CA LEU A 715 -12.75 11.67 50.94
C LEU A 715 -11.70 12.58 50.30
N PHE A 716 -12.11 13.48 49.40
CA PHE A 716 -11.36 14.71 49.18
C PHE A 716 -11.87 15.82 50.10
N HIS A 717 -10.98 16.49 50.83
CA HIS A 717 -11.36 17.63 51.65
C HIS A 717 -10.23 18.66 51.83
N GLN A 718 -10.60 19.84 52.33
CA GLN A 718 -9.64 20.86 52.74
C GLN A 718 -8.83 20.38 53.94
N GLY A 719 -7.50 20.52 53.90
CA GLY A 719 -6.65 20.38 55.09
C GLY A 719 -6.26 21.74 55.69
N GLY A 720 -5.16 21.77 56.44
CA GLY A 720 -4.55 22.99 56.97
C GLY A 720 -3.51 23.58 56.02
N GLU A 721 -2.88 24.70 56.42
CA GLU A 721 -1.86 25.36 55.58
C GLU A 721 -0.64 24.46 55.31
N THR A 722 -0.21 23.69 56.31
CA THR A 722 0.94 22.78 56.22
C THR A 722 0.63 21.36 56.69
N ASN A 723 -0.51 21.15 57.33
CA ASN A 723 -0.93 19.86 57.88
C ASN A 723 -2.12 19.31 57.06
N PRO A 724 -1.93 18.20 56.33
CA PRO A 724 -3.00 17.50 55.61
C PRO A 724 -4.26 17.14 56.41
N PHE A 725 -4.17 16.97 57.74
CA PHE A 725 -5.27 16.50 58.62
C PHE A 725 -6.03 15.29 58.05
N SER A 726 -5.29 14.30 57.56
CA SER A 726 -5.84 13.13 56.88
C SER A 726 -5.35 11.82 57.51
N ALA A 727 -6.29 10.90 57.78
CA ALA A 727 -6.00 9.50 58.11
C ALA A 727 -6.11 8.56 56.88
N GLY A 728 -6.17 9.12 55.66
CA GLY A 728 -6.26 8.38 54.39
C GLY A 728 -7.03 9.10 53.27
N CYS A 729 -7.72 10.19 53.61
CA CYS A 729 -8.30 11.13 52.67
C CYS A 729 -7.27 11.82 51.77
N GLN A 730 -7.74 12.37 50.66
CA GLN A 730 -6.97 13.21 49.75
C GLN A 730 -7.22 14.67 50.13
N THR A 731 -6.16 15.46 50.29
CA THR A 731 -6.31 16.82 50.80
C THR A 731 -5.49 17.83 50.03
N MET A 732 -5.90 19.10 50.14
CA MET A 732 -5.19 20.26 49.61
C MET A 732 -5.17 21.38 50.66
N PRO A 733 -4.17 22.28 50.62
CA PRO A 733 -4.18 23.49 51.45
C PRO A 733 -5.43 24.36 51.22
N PRO A 734 -5.85 25.21 52.17
CA PRO A 734 -7.08 26.01 52.07
C PRO A 734 -7.23 26.83 50.78
N ASN A 735 -6.18 27.53 50.36
CA ASN A 735 -6.20 28.35 49.15
C ASN A 735 -6.30 27.50 47.88
N GLU A 736 -5.56 26.39 47.84
CA GLU A 736 -5.59 25.42 46.73
C GLU A 736 -6.94 24.73 46.64
N TYR A 737 -7.52 24.31 47.77
CA TYR A 737 -8.82 23.66 47.82
C TYR A 737 -9.95 24.60 47.40
N THR A 738 -9.86 25.88 47.76
CA THR A 738 -10.81 26.90 47.30
C THR A 738 -10.73 27.08 45.78
N ARG A 739 -9.52 27.16 45.20
CA ARG A 739 -9.32 27.22 43.75
C ARG A 739 -9.87 25.97 43.07
N PHE A 740 -9.47 24.80 43.55
CA PHE A 740 -9.95 23.49 43.09
C PHE A 740 -11.47 23.41 43.07
N TRP A 741 -12.13 23.81 44.15
CA TRP A 741 -13.60 23.73 44.23
C TRP A 741 -14.29 24.67 43.24
N ASN A 742 -13.73 25.85 42.99
CA ASN A 742 -14.26 26.78 41.99
C ASN A 742 -14.09 26.22 40.58
N ASP A 743 -12.90 25.72 40.25
CA ASP A 743 -12.60 25.16 38.92
C ASP A 743 -13.45 23.90 38.64
N LEU A 744 -13.68 23.08 39.68
CA LEU A 744 -14.50 21.87 39.59
C LEU A 744 -15.94 22.21 39.17
N ASN A 745 -16.47 23.34 39.67
CA ASN A 745 -17.86 23.78 39.45
C ASN A 745 -18.00 24.89 38.39
N SER A 746 -16.92 25.28 37.71
CA SER A 746 -16.88 26.45 36.81
C SER A 746 -17.84 26.39 35.62
N ASN A 747 -18.43 25.21 35.33
CA ASN A 747 -19.44 25.01 34.28
C ASN A 747 -20.68 24.22 34.79
N GLY A 748 -21.06 24.45 36.06
CA GLY A 748 -22.19 23.77 36.70
C GLY A 748 -21.79 22.46 37.39
N ASP A 749 -22.77 21.60 37.65
CA ASP A 749 -22.57 20.34 38.37
C ASP A 749 -21.61 19.40 37.60
N PRO A 750 -20.45 19.03 38.19
CA PRO A 750 -19.50 18.12 37.56
C PRO A 750 -20.05 16.69 37.42
N GLY A 751 -21.08 16.31 38.18
CA GLY A 751 -21.63 14.96 38.23
C GLY A 751 -20.63 13.97 38.85
N VAL A 752 -20.47 12.80 38.21
CA VAL A 752 -19.43 11.84 38.59
C VAL A 752 -18.07 12.33 38.08
N ILE A 753 -17.09 12.36 38.98
CA ILE A 753 -15.73 12.82 38.75
C ILE A 753 -14.82 11.58 38.71
N GLY A 754 -14.07 11.40 37.62
CA GLY A 754 -13.06 10.34 37.54
C GLY A 754 -11.83 10.75 38.34
N TYR A 755 -11.23 9.83 39.09
CA TYR A 755 -10.02 10.09 39.87
C TYR A 755 -9.00 8.97 39.67
N THR A 756 -7.79 9.30 39.22
CA THR A 756 -6.70 8.33 39.04
C THR A 756 -5.53 8.67 39.97
N ILE A 757 -4.96 7.66 40.62
CA ILE A 757 -3.73 7.78 41.39
C ILE A 757 -2.64 6.99 40.67
N VAL A 758 -1.49 7.63 40.45
CA VAL A 758 -0.29 7.00 39.89
C VAL A 758 0.92 7.36 40.73
N ARG A 759 1.89 6.45 40.86
CA ARG A 759 3.16 6.73 41.53
C ARG A 759 3.98 7.74 40.73
N TRP A 760 4.60 8.71 41.40
CA TRP A 760 5.52 9.67 40.83
C TRP A 760 6.95 9.11 40.82
N CYS A 761 7.55 9.04 39.63
CA CYS A 761 8.96 8.72 39.42
C CYS A 761 9.91 9.86 39.87
N SER A 762 9.88 10.28 41.14
CA SER A 762 10.96 11.14 41.64
C SER A 762 12.22 10.28 41.82
N ILE A 763 13.22 10.47 40.97
CA ILE A 763 14.57 9.95 41.23
C ILE A 763 15.01 10.55 42.57
N ALA A 764 15.39 9.68 43.51
CA ALA A 764 16.00 10.09 44.77
C ALA A 764 17.39 10.69 44.53
#